data_AF-K3YGL3-F1
#
_entry.id   AF-K3YGL3-F1
#
_cell.length_a   1.000
_cell.length_b   1.000
_cell.length_c   1.000
_cell.angle_alpha   90.00
_cell.angle_beta   90.00
_cell.angle_gamma   90.00
#
_symmetry.space_group_name_H-M   'P 1'
#
loop_
_entity.id
_entity.type
_entity.pdbx_description
1 polymer ?
#
loop_
_entity_poly.entity_id
_entity_poly.type
_entity_poly.pdbx_seq_one_letter_code
_entity_poly.pdbx_strand_id
1 'polypeptide(L)'
;MAATASTSSSSNPFPFPSRRPPDDTLFYAVYPLPLPTKLPAPALVATLQSLHLTLLSHLGPFLSSHLFHRDPFTLSLPSDPAAPCALCASPPVPHLHGALRFGDSLPDEWLAASLLFALTRAFPDIAARAWDSDGEFLLIEAAFALPRWLDPESAPNRVFIFRGELHILPPSLFPETPSLEAALAAVHDDSIDTRAPDAVQAAIQRRIAGLPERAAENLHTARINVPAPVAKVLKEEPCLIARAVEGFYDRDIDTMKHAARMEKFLKGPSGEGVEMVRTSVRMTRAMYAQLVQQNFQAPRGYPMPRREEGPEKWMEAELGMKIACGFEMMYQERRRQGEEGKGSTWEIYRKTLEATGCFKGLLPGSEEYKRVMENAMQYYKSSTLYSRTREILSEPVRRIDEILSMPYSAEEFKGVDLPPSDDESWLYGGEGELNAELRERQKELEEYEAAKKHRKSQKQSVSGSSKSQADQFKLGEITESMQDFVRNMSSFEGAEVPANRREMKSVDLDVNQFFKAMESVFGGSSREQAGSDDGFDRKSSSSDMDFDDSDEENAFDEELDDKDMGDSFMDSYSDALNKELSSTTLEKSFARAPRTGTIDEGPSNAAATDGEMTPVDVDLNLVESILNSYSSQQGLPGPASNLLGLMGVKVPPDGKKS
;
A
#
# COMPACT_ATOMS: atom_id res chain seq x y z
N MET A 1 52.83 -40.16 4.41
CA MET A 1 52.44 -39.21 5.46
C MET A 1 51.26 -38.42 4.94
N ALA A 2 50.09 -38.62 5.56
CA ALA A 2 48.86 -37.93 5.22
C ALA A 2 48.92 -36.49 5.74
N ALA A 3 48.53 -35.53 4.90
CA ALA A 3 48.17 -34.18 5.32
C ALA A 3 46.93 -33.76 4.54
N THR A 4 45.91 -33.44 5.31
CA THR A 4 44.49 -33.22 5.01
C THR A 4 44.24 -31.99 4.15
N ALA A 5 43.45 -32.15 3.09
CA ALA A 5 42.88 -31.04 2.31
C ALA A 5 41.61 -30.53 3.01
N SER A 6 41.68 -29.31 3.55
CA SER A 6 40.54 -28.55 4.07
C SER A 6 39.81 -27.88 2.91
N THR A 7 38.61 -28.36 2.57
CA THR A 7 37.65 -27.64 1.73
C THR A 7 37.00 -26.53 2.54
N SER A 8 37.41 -25.28 2.32
CA SER A 8 36.77 -24.09 2.89
C SER A 8 35.41 -23.85 2.22
N SER A 9 34.34 -23.99 2.99
CA SER A 9 32.99 -23.54 2.63
C SER A 9 33.00 -22.03 2.37
N SER A 10 32.68 -21.62 1.14
CA SER A 10 32.46 -20.22 0.80
C SER A 10 31.13 -19.77 1.38
N SER A 11 31.17 -19.18 2.58
CA SER A 11 30.07 -18.40 3.14
C SER A 11 29.82 -17.18 2.25
N ASN A 12 28.60 -17.05 1.70
CA ASN A 12 28.16 -15.82 1.03
C ASN A 12 28.20 -14.67 2.04
N PRO A 13 29.01 -13.61 1.83
CA PRO A 13 29.21 -12.54 2.81
C PRO A 13 28.19 -11.40 2.66
N PHE A 14 27.08 -11.62 1.97
CA PHE A 14 26.10 -10.57 1.68
C PHE A 14 24.88 -10.71 2.60
N PRO A 15 24.72 -9.83 3.61
CA PRO A 15 23.47 -9.73 4.34
C PRO A 15 22.44 -9.05 3.42
N PHE A 16 21.36 -9.76 3.10
CA PHE A 16 20.24 -9.19 2.36
C PHE A 16 19.55 -8.15 3.26
N PRO A 17 19.36 -6.88 2.82
CA PRO A 17 18.52 -5.95 3.56
C PRO A 17 17.08 -6.47 3.58
N SER A 18 16.40 -6.27 4.71
CA SER A 18 14.96 -6.47 4.87
C SER A 18 14.23 -5.73 3.74
N ARG A 19 13.76 -6.52 2.78
CA ARG A 19 13.26 -6.04 1.48
C ARG A 19 11.82 -5.59 1.67
N ARG A 20 11.50 -4.31 1.41
CA ARG A 20 10.10 -3.97 1.08
C ARG A 20 9.74 -4.73 -0.21
N PRO A 21 8.66 -5.53 -0.22
CA PRO A 21 8.16 -6.17 -1.43
C PRO A 21 7.86 -5.11 -2.51
N PRO A 22 7.87 -5.46 -3.80
CA PRO A 22 7.32 -4.58 -4.82
C PRO A 22 5.84 -4.29 -4.53
N ASP A 23 5.43 -3.03 -4.69
CA ASP A 23 4.08 -2.56 -4.34
C ASP A 23 2.94 -3.21 -5.16
N ASP A 24 3.28 -3.95 -6.21
CA ASP A 24 2.35 -4.58 -7.16
C ASP A 24 2.37 -6.12 -7.12
N THR A 25 2.92 -6.71 -6.05
CA THR A 25 3.18 -8.15 -5.95
C THR A 25 2.64 -8.76 -4.67
N LEU A 26 1.77 -9.76 -4.83
CA LEU A 26 1.32 -10.63 -3.76
C LEU A 26 2.28 -11.82 -3.59
N PHE A 27 2.83 -11.98 -2.40
CA PHE A 27 3.62 -13.15 -2.00
C PHE A 27 2.76 -14.13 -1.23
N TYR A 28 3.00 -15.43 -1.44
CA TYR A 28 2.29 -16.46 -0.70
C TYR A 28 3.14 -17.69 -0.47
N ALA A 29 2.85 -18.38 0.63
CA ALA A 29 3.48 -19.63 1.02
C ALA A 29 2.42 -20.64 1.46
N VAL A 30 2.62 -21.91 1.10
CA VAL A 30 1.75 -23.04 1.42
C VAL A 30 2.57 -24.09 2.18
N TYR A 31 2.14 -24.43 3.38
CA TYR A 31 2.83 -25.29 4.33
C TYR A 31 2.09 -26.63 4.47
N PRO A 32 2.74 -27.78 4.25
CA PRO A 32 2.19 -29.07 4.63
C PRO A 32 2.11 -29.21 6.15
N LEU A 33 0.99 -29.71 6.66
CA LEU A 33 0.74 -29.97 8.06
C LEU A 33 0.43 -31.47 8.26
N PRO A 34 0.99 -32.12 9.31
CA PRO A 34 2.05 -31.61 10.17
C PRO A 34 3.36 -31.40 9.39
N LEU A 35 4.18 -30.44 9.86
CA LEU A 35 5.42 -30.10 9.16
C LEU A 35 6.39 -31.30 9.09
N PRO A 36 6.89 -31.68 7.90
CA PRO A 36 7.79 -32.82 7.71
C PRO A 36 9.26 -32.51 8.10
N THR A 37 9.49 -31.85 9.23
CA THR A 37 10.84 -31.37 9.65
C THR A 37 11.81 -32.49 10.02
N LYS A 38 11.32 -33.69 10.34
CA LYS A 38 12.13 -34.85 10.77
C LYS A 38 12.65 -35.70 9.60
N LEU A 39 12.28 -35.39 8.36
CA LEU A 39 12.69 -36.16 7.19
C LEU A 39 14.09 -35.74 6.71
N PRO A 40 14.90 -36.67 6.17
CA PRO A 40 16.14 -36.31 5.49
C PRO A 40 15.83 -35.48 4.24
N ALA A 41 16.72 -34.55 3.88
CA ALA A 41 16.49 -33.57 2.80
C ALA A 41 15.97 -34.17 1.47
N PRO A 42 16.46 -35.32 0.97
CA PRO A 42 15.91 -35.92 -0.25
C PRO A 42 14.45 -36.38 -0.12
N ALA A 43 14.07 -36.93 1.04
CA ALA A 43 12.69 -37.36 1.29
C ALA A 43 11.76 -36.17 1.51
N LEU A 44 12.27 -35.10 2.12
CA LEU A 44 11.56 -33.83 2.25
C LEU A 44 11.21 -33.23 0.89
N VAL A 45 12.20 -33.13 0.00
CA VAL A 45 12.01 -32.63 -1.37
C VAL A 45 11.01 -33.49 -2.13
N ALA A 46 11.11 -34.83 -2.04
CA ALA A 46 10.15 -35.72 -2.69
C ALA A 46 8.71 -35.51 -2.18
N THR A 47 8.54 -35.29 -0.87
CA THR A 47 7.24 -35.01 -0.25
C THR A 47 6.67 -33.68 -0.77
N LEU A 48 7.47 -32.62 -0.79
CA LEU A 48 7.08 -31.31 -1.32
C LEU A 48 6.77 -31.36 -2.82
N GLN A 49 7.52 -32.15 -3.59
CA GLN A 49 7.26 -32.38 -5.01
C GLN A 49 5.92 -33.09 -5.24
N SER A 50 5.62 -34.12 -4.44
CA SER A 50 4.33 -34.82 -4.51
C SER A 50 3.16 -33.88 -4.18
N LEU A 51 3.31 -33.06 -3.13
CA LEU A 51 2.32 -32.03 -2.79
C LEU A 51 2.15 -31.04 -3.94
N HIS A 52 3.26 -30.51 -4.46
CA HIS A 52 3.27 -29.55 -5.56
C HIS A 52 2.51 -30.06 -6.79
N LEU A 53 2.77 -31.30 -7.23
CA LEU A 53 2.05 -31.91 -8.35
C LEU A 53 0.56 -32.08 -8.07
N THR A 54 0.20 -32.43 -6.84
CA THR A 54 -1.20 -32.59 -6.42
C THR A 54 -1.95 -31.26 -6.47
N LEU A 55 -1.35 -30.20 -5.93
CA LEU A 55 -1.95 -28.86 -5.95
C LEU A 55 -2.04 -28.31 -7.39
N LEU A 56 -0.98 -28.48 -8.20
CA LEU A 56 -1.02 -28.08 -9.61
C LEU A 56 -2.08 -28.83 -10.41
N SER A 57 -2.25 -30.14 -10.16
CA SER A 57 -3.31 -30.91 -10.82
C SER A 57 -4.71 -30.42 -10.45
N HIS A 58 -4.90 -29.94 -9.22
CA HIS A 58 -6.17 -29.37 -8.76
C HIS A 58 -6.43 -27.99 -9.39
N LEU A 59 -5.40 -27.14 -9.48
CA LEU A 59 -5.49 -25.79 -10.05
C LEU A 59 -5.52 -25.77 -11.58
N GLY A 60 -4.95 -26.78 -12.23
CA GLY A 60 -4.73 -26.84 -13.68
C GLY A 60 -5.95 -26.49 -14.56
N PRO A 61 -7.16 -27.03 -14.28
CA PRO A 61 -8.36 -26.68 -15.05
C PRO A 61 -8.69 -25.17 -15.03
N PHE A 62 -8.49 -24.52 -13.88
CA PHE A 62 -8.74 -23.09 -13.75
C PHE A 62 -7.60 -22.28 -14.38
N LEU A 63 -6.34 -22.57 -14.02
CA LEU A 63 -5.17 -21.82 -14.48
C LEU A 63 -4.95 -21.91 -16.00
N SER A 64 -5.39 -22.99 -16.65
CA SER A 64 -5.31 -23.13 -18.11
C SER A 64 -6.36 -22.34 -18.88
N SER A 65 -7.45 -21.95 -18.23
CA SER A 65 -8.58 -21.25 -18.87
C SER A 65 -8.64 -19.76 -18.52
N HIS A 66 -8.13 -19.37 -17.35
CA HIS A 66 -8.12 -17.99 -16.88
C HIS A 66 -6.89 -17.21 -17.38
N LEU A 67 -7.07 -15.90 -17.59
CA LEU A 67 -6.03 -14.99 -18.05
C LEU A 67 -5.75 -13.94 -16.97
N PHE A 68 -4.54 -13.99 -16.41
CA PHE A 68 -4.05 -13.05 -15.40
C PHE A 68 -3.49 -11.78 -16.04
N HIS A 69 -3.44 -10.70 -15.25
CA HIS A 69 -3.06 -9.37 -15.70
C HIS A 69 -1.57 -9.22 -16.00
N ARG A 70 -0.68 -9.78 -15.17
CA ARG A 70 0.77 -9.78 -15.46
C ARG A 70 1.34 -11.19 -15.41
N ASP A 71 1.39 -11.78 -14.22
CA ASP A 71 1.95 -13.11 -14.00
C ASP A 71 0.86 -14.09 -13.58
N PRO A 72 0.90 -15.35 -14.07
CA PRO A 72 -0.03 -16.37 -13.61
C PRO A 72 0.25 -16.75 -12.15
N PHE A 73 -0.78 -17.26 -11.48
CA PHE A 73 -0.60 -17.89 -10.17
C PHE A 73 0.29 -19.14 -10.31
N THR A 74 1.37 -19.21 -9.52
CA THR A 74 2.36 -20.30 -9.60
C THR A 74 2.76 -20.77 -8.21
N LEU A 75 2.97 -22.07 -8.07
CA LEU A 75 3.60 -22.66 -6.90
C LEU A 75 4.96 -23.21 -7.30
N SER A 76 5.94 -23.05 -6.43
CA SER A 76 7.31 -23.51 -6.67
C SER A 76 7.94 -24.00 -5.37
N LEU A 77 8.94 -24.88 -5.50
CA LEU A 77 9.73 -25.33 -4.37
C LEU A 77 10.87 -24.34 -4.10
N PRO A 78 11.26 -24.14 -2.83
CA PRO A 78 12.50 -23.46 -2.48
C PRO A 78 13.70 -24.14 -3.13
N SER A 79 14.68 -23.35 -3.59
CA SER A 79 15.93 -23.88 -4.15
C SER A 79 16.72 -24.71 -3.14
N ASP A 80 16.67 -24.31 -1.87
CA ASP A 80 17.21 -25.05 -0.74
C ASP A 80 16.21 -24.98 0.43
N PRO A 81 15.54 -26.08 0.79
CA PRO A 81 14.59 -26.10 1.91
C PRO A 81 15.27 -25.93 3.28
N ALA A 82 16.60 -26.04 3.37
CA ALA A 82 17.35 -25.84 4.60
C ALA A 82 17.88 -24.40 4.77
N ALA A 83 17.71 -23.54 3.77
CA ALA A 83 18.09 -22.13 3.83
C ALA A 83 16.85 -21.22 3.89
N PRO A 84 16.99 -19.97 4.38
CA PRO A 84 15.93 -18.98 4.27
C PRO A 84 15.49 -18.79 2.82
N CYS A 85 14.19 -18.75 2.59
CA CYS A 85 13.67 -18.63 1.24
C CYS A 85 13.91 -17.22 0.68
N ALA A 86 14.63 -17.14 -0.44
CA ALA A 86 14.94 -15.86 -1.08
C ALA A 86 13.70 -15.14 -1.66
N LEU A 87 12.62 -15.87 -1.97
CA LEU A 87 11.42 -15.28 -2.58
C LEU A 87 10.50 -14.68 -1.50
N CYS A 88 10.19 -15.47 -0.48
CA CYS A 88 9.20 -15.12 0.53
C CYS A 88 9.81 -14.75 1.90
N ALA A 89 11.15 -14.67 1.99
CA ALA A 89 11.88 -14.37 3.23
C ALA A 89 11.56 -15.31 4.41
N SER A 90 10.93 -16.45 4.15
CA SER A 90 10.56 -17.38 5.22
C SER A 90 11.80 -18.03 5.84
N PRO A 91 11.75 -18.39 7.13
CA PRO A 91 12.74 -19.28 7.74
C PRO A 91 12.77 -20.65 7.00
N PRO A 92 13.79 -21.50 7.27
CA PRO A 92 13.99 -22.80 6.61
C PRO A 92 12.94 -23.85 7.05
N VAL A 93 11.68 -23.54 6.77
CA VAL A 93 10.51 -24.37 7.05
C VAL A 93 10.08 -25.02 5.73
N PRO A 94 9.71 -26.31 5.69
CA PRO A 94 9.24 -26.95 4.48
C PRO A 94 7.96 -26.27 3.96
N HIS A 95 8.00 -25.74 2.73
CA HIS A 95 6.85 -25.07 2.12
C HIS A 95 6.94 -25.04 0.60
N LEU A 96 5.83 -24.70 -0.04
CA LEU A 96 5.75 -24.23 -1.42
C LEU A 96 5.53 -22.71 -1.37
N HIS A 97 6.02 -21.98 -2.36
CA HIS A 97 5.81 -20.53 -2.44
C HIS A 97 5.54 -20.07 -3.86
N GLY A 98 4.95 -18.88 -3.96
CA GLY A 98 4.78 -18.17 -5.20
C GLY A 98 4.77 -16.67 -4.99
N ALA A 99 4.84 -15.95 -6.11
CA ALA A 99 4.66 -14.52 -6.18
C ALA A 99 3.81 -14.23 -7.40
N LEU A 100 2.76 -13.45 -7.22
CA LEU A 100 1.86 -13.02 -8.28
C LEU A 100 1.94 -11.51 -8.40
N ARG A 101 2.46 -11.03 -9.54
CA ARG A 101 2.35 -9.62 -9.89
C ARG A 101 0.94 -9.38 -10.40
N PHE A 102 0.18 -8.61 -9.64
CA PHE A 102 -1.18 -8.22 -10.02
C PHE A 102 -1.18 -6.89 -10.78
N GLY A 103 -0.12 -6.07 -10.69
CA GLY A 103 -0.02 -4.81 -11.42
C GLY A 103 -1.17 -3.87 -11.04
N ASP A 104 -1.91 -3.40 -12.04
CA ASP A 104 -3.07 -2.53 -11.82
C ASP A 104 -4.39 -3.31 -11.60
N SER A 105 -4.34 -4.65 -11.58
CA SER A 105 -5.52 -5.52 -11.46
C SER A 105 -5.68 -6.07 -10.05
N LEU A 106 -6.25 -5.27 -9.13
CA LEU A 106 -6.65 -5.74 -7.80
C LEU A 106 -7.53 -7.02 -7.81
N PRO A 107 -8.39 -7.28 -8.82
CA PRO A 107 -9.11 -8.55 -8.89
C PRO A 107 -8.20 -9.78 -8.92
N ASP A 108 -6.99 -9.68 -9.48
CA ASP A 108 -6.05 -10.80 -9.57
C ASP A 108 -5.43 -11.15 -8.21
N GLU A 109 -5.19 -10.13 -7.38
CA GLU A 109 -4.73 -10.30 -6.00
C GLU A 109 -5.76 -11.08 -5.17
N TRP A 110 -7.03 -10.66 -5.23
CA TRP A 110 -8.12 -11.34 -4.55
C TRP A 110 -8.44 -12.71 -5.15
N LEU A 111 -8.23 -12.90 -6.45
CA LEU A 111 -8.29 -14.21 -7.08
C LEU A 111 -7.23 -15.14 -6.50
N ALA A 112 -5.97 -14.70 -6.40
CA ALA A 112 -4.91 -15.48 -5.77
C ALA A 112 -5.24 -15.84 -4.32
N ALA A 113 -5.77 -14.89 -3.54
CA ALA A 113 -6.28 -15.14 -2.20
C ALA A 113 -7.35 -16.26 -2.21
N SER A 114 -8.38 -16.12 -3.06
CA SER A 114 -9.47 -17.10 -3.16
C SER A 114 -8.99 -18.51 -3.53
N LEU A 115 -7.94 -18.62 -4.37
CA LEU A 115 -7.31 -19.89 -4.71
C LEU A 115 -6.64 -20.52 -3.48
N LEU A 116 -5.97 -19.74 -2.62
CA LEU A 116 -5.40 -20.24 -1.37
C LEU A 116 -6.50 -20.71 -0.39
N PHE A 117 -7.61 -19.98 -0.28
CA PHE A 117 -8.78 -20.43 0.50
C PHE A 117 -9.38 -21.72 -0.07
N ALA A 118 -9.50 -21.83 -1.40
CA ALA A 118 -10.02 -23.03 -2.05
C ALA A 118 -9.08 -24.24 -1.88
N LEU A 119 -7.77 -24.04 -1.98
CA LEU A 119 -6.76 -25.07 -1.79
C LEU A 119 -6.79 -25.61 -0.35
N THR A 120 -6.73 -24.73 0.65
CA THR A 120 -6.75 -25.15 2.06
C THR A 120 -8.06 -25.81 2.46
N ARG A 121 -9.18 -25.46 1.79
CA ARG A 121 -10.45 -26.17 1.94
C ARG A 121 -10.45 -27.55 1.29
N ALA A 122 -9.85 -27.70 0.11
CA ALA A 122 -9.77 -28.97 -0.62
C ALA A 122 -8.76 -29.94 0.02
N PHE A 123 -7.70 -29.39 0.61
CA PHE A 123 -6.61 -30.11 1.25
C PHE A 123 -6.52 -29.64 2.71
N PRO A 124 -7.18 -30.32 3.67
CA PRO A 124 -7.25 -29.85 5.05
C PRO A 124 -5.91 -29.92 5.81
N ASP A 125 -4.92 -30.61 5.23
CA ASP A 125 -3.58 -30.81 5.76
C ASP A 125 -2.58 -29.76 5.23
N ILE A 126 -3.07 -28.61 4.72
CA ILE A 126 -2.21 -27.48 4.37
C ILE A 126 -2.71 -26.18 5.00
N ALA A 127 -1.76 -25.34 5.41
CA ALA A 127 -2.01 -23.94 5.74
C ALA A 127 -1.34 -23.04 4.71
N ALA A 128 -1.87 -21.85 4.51
CA ALA A 128 -1.30 -20.85 3.62
C ALA A 128 -1.12 -19.50 4.31
N ARG A 129 -0.22 -18.69 3.76
CA ARG A 129 -0.02 -17.28 4.11
C ARG A 129 0.02 -16.47 2.83
N ALA A 130 -0.46 -15.22 2.88
CA ALA A 130 -0.45 -14.30 1.76
C ALA A 130 -0.24 -12.86 2.25
N TRP A 131 0.73 -12.15 1.68
CA TRP A 131 1.11 -10.80 2.09
C TRP A 131 1.65 -10.00 0.90
N ASP A 132 1.51 -8.67 0.95
CA ASP A 132 1.95 -7.72 -0.07
C ASP A 132 2.96 -6.71 0.53
N SER A 133 3.14 -5.55 -0.12
CA SER A 133 4.01 -4.47 0.37
C SER A 133 3.56 -3.83 1.69
N ASP A 134 2.26 -3.91 2.00
CA ASP A 134 1.64 -3.38 3.21
C ASP A 134 1.63 -4.40 4.36
N GLY A 135 1.99 -5.66 4.07
CA GLY A 135 2.10 -6.74 5.03
C GLY A 135 0.92 -7.71 4.91
N GLU A 136 0.22 -8.00 6.01
CA GLU A 136 -0.90 -8.94 6.02
C GLU A 136 -2.17 -8.28 5.43
N PHE A 137 -2.22 -8.13 4.10
CA PHE A 137 -3.26 -7.37 3.37
C PHE A 137 -4.70 -7.84 3.65
N LEU A 138 -4.89 -9.13 3.99
CA LEU A 138 -6.20 -9.67 4.38
C LEU A 138 -6.80 -8.96 5.61
N LEU A 139 -5.93 -8.43 6.49
CA LEU A 139 -6.35 -7.68 7.66
C LEU A 139 -6.92 -6.31 7.29
N ILE A 140 -6.46 -5.71 6.19
CA ILE A 140 -6.94 -4.41 5.71
C ILE A 140 -8.43 -4.49 5.36
N GLU A 141 -8.84 -5.57 4.68
CA GLU A 141 -10.25 -5.80 4.32
C GLU A 141 -11.15 -5.91 5.55
N ALA A 142 -10.62 -6.48 6.65
CA ALA A 142 -11.34 -6.73 7.89
C ALA A 142 -11.06 -5.69 8.99
N ALA A 143 -10.47 -4.53 8.68
CA ALA A 143 -9.93 -3.58 9.65
C ALA A 143 -10.89 -3.21 10.81
N PHE A 144 -12.17 -2.98 10.52
CA PHE A 144 -13.17 -2.62 11.53
C PHE A 144 -13.60 -3.77 12.45
N ALA A 145 -13.28 -5.01 12.08
CA ALA A 145 -13.60 -6.22 12.82
C ALA A 145 -12.38 -6.82 13.55
N LEU A 146 -11.18 -6.25 13.37
CA LEU A 146 -9.96 -6.78 13.96
C LEU A 146 -9.94 -6.61 15.50
N PRO A 147 -9.29 -7.54 16.21
CA PRO A 147 -8.91 -7.33 17.60
C PRO A 147 -7.98 -6.12 17.74
N ARG A 148 -8.15 -5.31 18.81
CA ARG A 148 -7.38 -4.07 19.02
C ARG A 148 -5.87 -4.28 19.15
N TRP A 149 -5.45 -5.44 19.63
CA TRP A 149 -4.04 -5.78 19.81
C TRP A 149 -3.34 -6.08 18.48
N LEU A 150 -4.09 -6.32 17.40
CA LEU A 150 -3.51 -6.75 16.13
C LEU A 150 -3.20 -5.53 15.26
N ASP A 151 -1.91 -5.30 15.08
CA ASP A 151 -1.32 -4.19 14.34
C ASP A 151 -0.17 -4.72 13.45
N PRO A 152 0.42 -3.90 12.57
CA PRO A 152 1.48 -4.36 11.67
C PRO A 152 2.73 -4.93 12.36
N GLU A 153 3.03 -4.52 13.60
CA GLU A 153 4.18 -4.99 14.37
C GLU A 153 3.88 -6.32 15.07
N SER A 154 2.65 -6.52 15.53
CA SER A 154 2.21 -7.74 16.22
C SER A 154 1.70 -8.84 15.30
N ALA A 155 1.27 -8.52 14.07
CA ALA A 155 0.76 -9.46 13.07
C ALA A 155 1.72 -10.55 12.53
N PRO A 156 3.06 -10.36 12.46
CA PRO A 156 3.97 -11.35 11.89
C PRO A 156 3.81 -12.75 12.48
N ASN A 157 3.72 -13.76 11.61
CA ASN A 157 3.52 -15.18 11.97
C ASN A 157 2.25 -15.48 12.79
N ARG A 158 1.23 -14.61 12.75
CA ARG A 158 -0.05 -14.85 13.43
C ARG A 158 -1.24 -15.08 12.49
N VAL A 159 -1.11 -14.74 11.22
CA VAL A 159 -2.21 -14.81 10.24
C VAL A 159 -2.01 -15.98 9.30
N PHE A 160 -2.99 -16.87 9.21
CA PHE A 160 -2.96 -18.05 8.35
C PHE A 160 -4.31 -18.29 7.70
N ILE A 161 -4.29 -18.88 6.51
CA ILE A 161 -5.45 -19.45 5.85
C ILE A 161 -5.39 -20.96 6.08
N PHE A 162 -6.38 -21.53 6.76
CA PHE A 162 -6.41 -22.96 7.07
C PHE A 162 -7.83 -23.48 6.94
N ARG A 163 -8.00 -24.66 6.31
CA ARG A 163 -9.31 -25.29 6.06
C ARG A 163 -10.36 -24.37 5.39
N GLY A 164 -9.91 -23.38 4.62
CA GLY A 164 -10.80 -22.42 3.96
C GLY A 164 -11.31 -21.28 4.85
N GLU A 165 -10.74 -21.08 6.04
CA GLU A 165 -11.04 -19.99 6.96
C GLU A 165 -9.78 -19.21 7.34
N LEU A 166 -9.93 -17.98 7.83
CA LEU A 166 -8.81 -17.20 8.37
C LEU A 166 -8.55 -17.59 9.83
N HIS A 167 -7.30 -17.78 10.20
CA HIS A 167 -6.85 -18.04 11.56
C HIS A 167 -5.94 -16.91 12.03
N ILE A 168 -6.19 -16.42 13.25
CA ILE A 168 -5.40 -15.35 13.91
C ILE A 168 -4.99 -15.85 15.29
N LEU A 169 -3.68 -15.98 15.54
CA LEU A 169 -3.16 -16.49 16.80
C LEU A 169 -3.12 -15.38 17.87
N PRO A 170 -3.88 -15.48 18.97
CA PRO A 170 -3.96 -14.42 19.96
C PRO A 170 -2.70 -14.31 20.84
N PRO A 171 -2.43 -13.14 21.45
CA PRO A 171 -1.36 -12.94 22.42
C PRO A 171 -1.48 -13.85 23.65
N SER A 172 -2.70 -14.27 24.01
CA SER A 172 -2.92 -15.22 25.09
C SER A 172 -2.28 -16.60 24.85
N LEU A 173 -2.07 -16.97 23.59
CA LEU A 173 -1.37 -18.21 23.22
C LEU A 173 0.13 -17.97 23.07
N PHE A 174 0.50 -16.81 22.50
CA PHE A 174 1.88 -16.40 22.29
C PHE A 174 2.03 -14.93 22.67
N PRO A 175 2.55 -14.62 23.89
CA PRO A 175 2.72 -13.24 24.34
C PRO A 175 3.61 -12.43 23.40
N GLU A 176 4.72 -13.04 22.95
CA GLU A 176 5.62 -12.49 21.93
C GLU A 176 5.32 -13.07 20.55
N THR A 177 5.93 -12.50 19.50
CA THR A 177 5.82 -12.98 18.12
C THR A 177 6.26 -14.45 18.01
N PRO A 178 5.37 -15.38 17.62
CA PRO A 178 5.69 -16.79 17.57
C PRO A 178 6.69 -17.12 16.45
N SER A 179 7.46 -18.19 16.65
CA SER A 179 8.18 -18.81 15.54
C SER A 179 7.18 -19.42 14.54
N LEU A 180 7.54 -19.43 13.26
CA LEU A 180 6.65 -19.95 12.21
C LEU A 180 6.26 -21.42 12.46
N GLU A 181 7.18 -22.23 12.98
CA GLU A 181 6.91 -23.65 13.28
C GLU A 181 5.93 -23.82 14.44
N ALA A 182 6.07 -23.01 15.51
CA ALA A 182 5.17 -23.04 16.65
C ALA A 182 3.77 -22.55 16.26
N ALA A 183 3.69 -21.48 15.45
CA ALA A 183 2.43 -20.97 14.94
C ALA A 183 1.70 -21.99 14.07
N LEU A 184 2.40 -22.63 13.12
CA LEU A 184 1.83 -23.67 12.26
C LEU A 184 1.38 -24.91 13.04
N ALA A 185 2.13 -25.29 14.09
CA ALA A 185 1.73 -26.37 14.99
C ALA A 185 0.45 -26.03 15.75
N ALA A 186 0.30 -24.79 16.23
CA ALA A 186 -0.89 -24.33 16.93
C ALA A 186 -2.13 -24.26 16.01
N VAL A 187 -1.96 -23.82 14.75
CA VAL A 187 -3.06 -23.79 13.76
C VAL A 187 -3.56 -25.20 13.44
N HIS A 188 -2.67 -26.18 13.42
CA HIS A 188 -3.00 -27.59 13.15
C HIS A 188 -3.62 -28.32 14.35
N ASP A 189 -3.43 -27.81 15.57
CA ASP A 189 -3.94 -28.45 16.79
C ASP A 189 -5.43 -28.12 16.98
N ASP A 190 -6.29 -29.11 16.70
CA ASP A 190 -7.75 -28.98 16.85
C ASP A 190 -8.21 -28.66 18.29
N SER A 191 -7.34 -28.77 19.30
CA SER A 191 -7.65 -28.38 20.68
C SER A 191 -7.50 -26.88 20.94
N ILE A 192 -6.83 -26.15 20.03
CA ILE A 192 -6.57 -24.72 20.15
C ILE A 192 -7.49 -23.96 19.18
N ASP A 193 -8.36 -23.11 19.72
CA ASP A 193 -9.18 -22.22 18.89
C ASP A 193 -8.33 -21.07 18.36
N THR A 194 -7.90 -21.20 17.10
CA THR A 194 -7.14 -20.18 16.37
C THR A 194 -8.00 -19.46 15.32
N ARG A 195 -9.30 -19.78 15.23
CA ARG A 195 -10.18 -19.26 14.18
C ARG A 195 -10.44 -17.78 14.42
N ALA A 196 -10.32 -16.96 13.37
CA ALA A 196 -10.61 -15.53 13.48
C ALA A 196 -12.11 -15.29 13.76
N PRO A 197 -12.48 -14.19 14.45
CA PRO A 197 -13.87 -13.86 14.78
C PRO A 197 -14.80 -13.84 13.55
N ASP A 198 -16.07 -14.18 13.73
CA ASP A 198 -17.05 -14.27 12.63
C ASP A 198 -17.17 -12.99 11.80
N ALA A 199 -16.99 -11.81 12.41
CA ALA A 199 -16.99 -10.54 11.71
C ALA A 199 -15.81 -10.42 10.72
N VAL A 200 -14.63 -10.91 11.11
CA VAL A 200 -13.43 -10.95 10.25
C VAL A 200 -13.64 -11.96 9.11
N GLN A 201 -14.17 -13.14 9.43
CA GLN A 201 -14.51 -14.14 8.42
C GLN A 201 -15.51 -13.58 7.41
N ALA A 202 -16.59 -12.95 7.88
CA ALA A 202 -17.63 -12.39 7.02
C ALA A 202 -17.09 -11.28 6.11
N ALA A 203 -16.20 -10.41 6.59
CA ALA A 203 -15.57 -9.38 5.76
C ALA A 203 -14.80 -10.00 4.59
N ILE A 204 -13.92 -10.98 4.88
CA ILE A 204 -13.11 -11.63 3.85
C ILE A 204 -13.98 -12.47 2.91
N GLN A 205 -14.94 -13.22 3.44
CA GLN A 205 -15.84 -14.08 2.64
C GLN A 205 -16.73 -13.25 1.70
N ARG A 206 -17.18 -12.05 2.11
CA ARG A 206 -17.87 -11.12 1.20
C ARG A 206 -16.98 -10.75 0.02
N ARG A 207 -15.70 -10.49 0.26
CA ARG A 207 -14.74 -10.09 -0.79
C ARG A 207 -14.40 -11.22 -1.76
N ILE A 208 -14.23 -12.46 -1.26
CA ILE A 208 -13.93 -13.62 -2.11
C ILE A 208 -15.18 -14.35 -2.64
N ALA A 209 -16.38 -13.84 -2.36
CA ALA A 209 -17.63 -14.50 -2.70
C ALA A 209 -17.79 -14.72 -4.22
N GLY A 210 -17.92 -16.00 -4.60
CA GLY A 210 -18.10 -16.44 -5.99
C GLY A 210 -16.82 -16.46 -6.82
N LEU A 211 -15.65 -16.24 -6.21
CA LEU A 211 -14.37 -16.59 -6.82
C LEU A 211 -14.08 -18.09 -6.57
N PRO A 212 -13.45 -18.78 -7.53
CA PRO A 212 -12.83 -18.25 -8.74
C PRO A 212 -13.77 -18.12 -9.97
N GLU A 213 -15.02 -18.58 -9.91
CA GLU A 213 -15.92 -18.65 -11.07
C GLU A 213 -16.24 -17.27 -11.67
N ARG A 214 -16.45 -16.25 -10.82
CA ARG A 214 -16.71 -14.87 -11.23
C ARG A 214 -15.49 -14.16 -11.81
N ALA A 215 -14.29 -14.73 -11.71
CA ALA A 215 -13.08 -14.10 -12.27
C ALA A 215 -13.17 -13.89 -13.79
N ALA A 216 -14.00 -14.70 -14.48
CA ALA A 216 -14.29 -14.51 -15.90
C ALA A 216 -15.03 -13.20 -16.22
N GLU A 217 -15.76 -12.62 -15.26
CA GLU A 217 -16.45 -11.33 -15.42
C GLU A 217 -15.47 -10.18 -15.65
N ASN A 218 -14.25 -10.29 -15.10
CA ASN A 218 -13.16 -9.31 -15.29
C ASN A 218 -12.43 -9.47 -16.63
N LEU A 219 -12.86 -10.39 -17.49
CA LEU A 219 -12.31 -10.57 -18.82
C LEU A 219 -13.16 -9.81 -19.84
N HIS A 220 -12.48 -9.23 -20.83
CA HIS A 220 -13.08 -8.52 -21.95
C HIS A 220 -12.57 -9.13 -23.26
N THR A 221 -13.50 -9.44 -24.14
CA THR A 221 -13.25 -9.97 -25.48
C THR A 221 -13.46 -8.89 -26.51
N ALA A 222 -12.43 -8.58 -27.30
CA ALA A 222 -12.49 -7.57 -28.35
C ALA A 222 -12.10 -8.16 -29.70
N ARG A 223 -12.81 -7.76 -30.76
CA ARG A 223 -12.36 -7.96 -32.14
C ARG A 223 -11.22 -7.00 -32.45
N ILE A 224 -10.18 -7.51 -33.08
CA ILE A 224 -8.99 -6.75 -33.47
C ILE A 224 -8.58 -7.11 -34.89
N ASN A 225 -7.94 -6.16 -35.57
CA ASN A 225 -7.29 -6.39 -36.85
C ASN A 225 -5.77 -6.22 -36.69
N VAL A 226 -5.03 -7.32 -36.83
CA VAL A 226 -3.60 -7.40 -36.53
C VAL A 226 -2.82 -8.10 -37.65
N PRO A 227 -1.49 -7.96 -37.71
CA PRO A 227 -0.67 -8.75 -38.61
C PRO A 227 -0.79 -10.25 -38.32
N ALA A 228 -0.79 -11.10 -39.34
CA ALA A 228 -0.92 -12.55 -39.19
C ALA A 228 0.02 -13.21 -38.13
N PRO A 229 1.30 -12.82 -37.97
CA PRO A 229 2.19 -13.31 -36.91
C PRO A 229 1.65 -13.02 -35.50
N VAL A 230 1.09 -11.83 -35.29
CA VAL A 230 0.49 -11.45 -33.99
C VAL A 230 -0.75 -12.29 -33.71
N ALA A 231 -1.61 -12.48 -34.71
CA ALA A 231 -2.78 -13.35 -34.57
C ALA A 231 -2.40 -14.79 -34.27
N LYS A 232 -1.33 -15.30 -34.90
CA LYS A 232 -0.79 -16.65 -34.63
C LYS A 232 -0.29 -16.79 -33.19
N VAL A 233 0.48 -15.82 -32.70
CA VAL A 233 0.97 -15.80 -31.31
C VAL A 233 -0.19 -15.82 -30.32
N LEU A 234 -1.19 -14.95 -30.51
CA LEU A 234 -2.36 -14.89 -29.62
C LEU A 234 -3.27 -16.12 -29.70
N LYS A 235 -3.30 -16.83 -30.83
CA LYS A 235 -4.07 -18.07 -31.01
C LYS A 235 -3.43 -19.25 -30.28
N GLU A 236 -2.10 -19.38 -30.34
CA GLU A 236 -1.38 -20.48 -29.69
C GLU A 236 -1.16 -20.22 -28.19
N GLU A 237 -0.91 -18.96 -27.80
CA GLU A 237 -0.54 -18.59 -26.43
C GLU A 237 -1.24 -17.27 -26.03
N PRO A 238 -2.52 -17.32 -25.65
CA PRO A 238 -3.32 -16.12 -25.36
C PRO A 238 -2.75 -15.25 -24.23
N CYS A 239 -2.06 -15.83 -23.25
CA CYS A 239 -1.50 -15.12 -22.10
C CYS A 239 -0.41 -14.10 -22.49
N LEU A 240 0.19 -14.23 -23.68
CA LEU A 240 1.19 -13.27 -24.16
C LEU A 240 0.59 -11.88 -24.47
N ILE A 241 -0.75 -11.74 -24.54
CA ILE A 241 -1.38 -10.42 -24.62
C ILE A 241 -0.99 -9.54 -23.44
N ALA A 242 -0.84 -10.11 -22.24
CA ALA A 242 -0.45 -9.37 -21.05
C ALA A 242 0.90 -8.67 -21.23
N ARG A 243 1.86 -9.36 -21.86
CA ARG A 243 3.19 -8.83 -22.16
C ARG A 243 3.18 -7.79 -23.27
N ALA A 244 2.31 -7.94 -24.25
CA ALA A 244 2.14 -6.93 -25.30
C ALA A 244 1.54 -5.64 -24.72
N VAL A 245 0.52 -5.76 -23.88
CA VAL A 245 -0.12 -4.60 -23.23
C VAL A 245 0.85 -3.91 -22.28
N GLU A 246 1.56 -4.65 -21.43
CA GLU A 246 2.66 -4.14 -20.58
C GLU A 246 3.69 -3.37 -21.42
N GLY A 247 4.20 -3.97 -22.50
CA GLY A 247 5.19 -3.32 -23.36
C GLY A 247 4.67 -2.05 -24.03
N PHE A 248 3.37 -1.98 -24.33
CA PHE A 248 2.75 -0.77 -24.86
C PHE A 248 2.52 0.28 -23.77
N TYR A 249 1.95 -0.10 -22.63
CA TYR A 249 1.57 0.81 -21.54
C TYR A 249 2.79 1.44 -20.89
N ASP A 250 3.82 0.64 -20.60
CA ASP A 250 5.07 1.05 -19.95
C ASP A 250 6.13 1.58 -20.95
N ARG A 251 5.69 2.01 -22.14
CA ARG A 251 6.59 2.45 -23.22
C ARG A 251 7.40 3.70 -22.85
N ASP A 252 8.64 3.70 -23.27
CA ASP A 252 9.60 4.79 -23.17
C ASP A 252 10.09 5.25 -24.56
N ILE A 253 11.05 6.19 -24.58
CA ILE A 253 11.59 6.75 -25.83
C ILE A 253 12.32 5.69 -26.66
N ASP A 254 12.92 4.68 -26.04
CA ASP A 254 13.74 3.67 -26.71
C ASP A 254 12.86 2.56 -27.31
N THR A 255 11.92 2.03 -26.52
CA THR A 255 10.88 1.10 -26.97
C THR A 255 10.02 1.70 -28.09
N MET A 256 9.71 3.00 -28.04
CA MET A 256 9.04 3.70 -29.13
C MET A 256 9.78 3.65 -30.47
N LYS A 257 11.12 3.62 -30.46
CA LYS A 257 11.91 3.44 -31.70
C LYS A 257 11.70 2.06 -32.31
N HIS A 258 11.53 1.03 -31.48
CA HIS A 258 11.22 -0.33 -31.93
C HIS A 258 9.83 -0.38 -32.58
N ALA A 259 8.82 0.16 -31.92
CA ALA A 259 7.47 0.26 -32.49
C ALA A 259 7.42 1.11 -33.77
N ALA A 260 8.24 2.14 -33.90
CA ALA A 260 8.31 2.94 -35.13
C ALA A 260 8.82 2.14 -36.34
N ARG A 261 9.66 1.11 -36.11
CA ARG A 261 10.28 0.31 -37.17
C ARG A 261 9.51 -0.97 -37.50
N MET A 262 8.78 -1.53 -36.53
CA MET A 262 8.01 -2.78 -36.65
C MET A 262 8.79 -3.88 -37.38
N GLU A 263 10.00 -4.19 -36.90
CA GLU A 263 10.94 -5.07 -37.60
C GLU A 263 10.51 -6.54 -37.55
N LYS A 264 9.88 -6.98 -36.45
CA LYS A 264 9.54 -8.38 -36.21
C LYS A 264 8.15 -8.76 -36.73
N PHE A 265 7.14 -7.93 -36.48
CA PHE A 265 5.74 -8.32 -36.69
C PHE A 265 5.09 -7.78 -37.98
N LEU A 266 5.72 -6.82 -38.68
CA LEU A 266 5.23 -6.33 -39.99
C LEU A 266 6.03 -6.80 -41.20
N LYS A 267 7.21 -7.38 -40.99
CA LYS A 267 8.06 -7.91 -42.06
C LYS A 267 8.08 -9.43 -41.98
N GLY A 268 7.65 -10.09 -43.05
CA GLY A 268 7.71 -11.54 -43.13
C GLY A 268 9.15 -12.07 -43.18
N PRO A 269 9.34 -13.40 -43.08
CA PRO A 269 10.67 -14.04 -43.15
C PRO A 269 11.47 -13.68 -44.42
N SER A 270 10.76 -13.34 -45.50
CA SER A 270 11.31 -12.95 -46.80
C SER A 270 11.44 -11.44 -47.01
N GLY A 271 11.11 -10.62 -46.01
CA GLY A 271 11.13 -9.15 -46.10
C GLY A 271 9.92 -8.51 -46.80
N GLU A 272 8.94 -9.30 -47.23
CA GLU A 272 7.66 -8.83 -47.76
C GLU A 272 6.71 -8.39 -46.62
N GLY A 273 5.76 -7.51 -46.96
CA GLY A 273 4.74 -7.05 -46.02
C GLY A 273 3.80 -8.17 -45.61
N VAL A 274 3.32 -8.12 -44.37
CA VAL A 274 2.43 -9.12 -43.78
C VAL A 274 0.96 -8.77 -44.03
N GLU A 275 0.12 -9.78 -44.27
CA GLU A 275 -1.33 -9.59 -44.39
C GLU A 275 -1.98 -9.32 -43.03
N MET A 276 -2.96 -8.41 -43.01
CA MET A 276 -3.78 -8.09 -41.85
C MET A 276 -4.94 -9.06 -41.73
N VAL A 277 -5.15 -9.59 -40.53
CA VAL A 277 -6.20 -10.55 -40.24
C VAL A 277 -7.04 -10.07 -39.07
N ARG A 278 -8.36 -10.31 -39.17
CA ARG A 278 -9.31 -10.06 -38.10
C ARG A 278 -9.34 -11.27 -37.17
N THR A 279 -9.26 -11.05 -35.86
CA THR A 279 -9.36 -12.09 -34.83
C THR A 279 -10.02 -11.54 -33.56
N SER A 280 -10.42 -12.41 -32.65
CA SER A 280 -10.89 -12.03 -31.32
C SER A 280 -9.82 -12.32 -30.27
N VAL A 281 -9.55 -11.36 -29.40
CA VAL A 281 -8.63 -11.52 -28.27
C VAL A 281 -9.38 -11.35 -26.96
N ARG A 282 -9.03 -12.16 -25.96
CA ARG A 282 -9.50 -12.01 -24.59
C ARG A 282 -8.38 -11.40 -23.75
N MET A 283 -8.71 -10.43 -22.91
CA MET A 283 -7.77 -9.77 -21.99
C MET A 283 -8.50 -9.35 -20.72
N THR A 284 -7.80 -8.90 -19.68
CA THR A 284 -8.49 -8.34 -18.51
C THR A 284 -9.09 -6.97 -18.85
N ARG A 285 -10.15 -6.56 -18.14
CA ARG A 285 -10.73 -5.21 -18.27
C ARG A 285 -9.67 -4.12 -18.08
N ALA A 286 -8.76 -4.29 -17.12
CA ALA A 286 -7.64 -3.38 -16.91
C ALA A 286 -6.75 -3.24 -18.16
N MET A 287 -6.38 -4.34 -18.81
CA MET A 287 -5.61 -4.29 -20.07
C MET A 287 -6.36 -3.57 -21.18
N TYR A 288 -7.66 -3.84 -21.30
CA TYR A 288 -8.48 -3.19 -22.31
C TYR A 288 -8.51 -1.68 -22.12
N ALA A 289 -8.75 -1.24 -20.87
CA ALA A 289 -8.74 0.17 -20.52
C ALA A 289 -7.37 0.83 -20.80
N GLN A 290 -6.26 0.16 -20.45
CA GLN A 290 -4.90 0.62 -20.73
C GLN A 290 -4.64 0.86 -22.23
N LEU A 291 -5.24 0.04 -23.11
CA LEU A 291 -5.12 0.22 -24.56
C LEU A 291 -6.05 1.30 -25.12
N VAL A 292 -7.33 1.30 -24.73
CA VAL A 292 -8.34 2.20 -25.32
C VAL A 292 -8.14 3.64 -24.90
N GLN A 293 -7.80 3.90 -23.63
CA GLN A 293 -7.71 5.26 -23.08
C GLN A 293 -6.48 6.05 -23.55
N GLN A 294 -5.52 5.40 -24.21
CA GLN A 294 -4.31 6.05 -24.67
C GLN A 294 -4.38 6.40 -26.16
N ASN A 295 -4.26 7.69 -26.47
CA ASN A 295 -4.13 8.16 -27.84
C ASN A 295 -2.74 7.79 -28.39
N PHE A 296 -2.73 7.03 -29.49
CA PHE A 296 -1.49 6.57 -30.12
C PHE A 296 -1.56 6.70 -31.63
N GLN A 297 -0.52 7.29 -32.22
CA GLN A 297 -0.43 7.44 -33.67
C GLN A 297 0.26 6.23 -34.30
N ALA A 298 -0.33 5.70 -35.36
CA ALA A 298 0.21 4.56 -36.08
C ALA A 298 1.64 4.81 -36.61
N PRO A 299 2.56 3.84 -36.45
CA PRO A 299 3.88 3.90 -37.06
C PRO A 299 3.82 4.09 -38.57
N ARG A 300 4.83 4.75 -39.13
CA ARG A 300 4.94 4.95 -40.57
C ARG A 300 5.09 3.60 -41.27
N GLY A 301 4.05 3.19 -42.01
CA GLY A 301 4.02 1.91 -42.71
C GLY A 301 3.12 0.85 -42.08
N TYR A 302 2.51 1.13 -40.92
CA TYR A 302 1.45 0.26 -40.38
C TYR A 302 0.19 0.40 -41.25
N PRO A 303 -0.40 -0.70 -41.77
CA PRO A 303 -1.57 -0.65 -42.63
C PRO A 303 -2.84 -0.33 -41.82
N MET A 304 -3.23 0.94 -41.81
CA MET A 304 -4.50 1.40 -41.21
C MET A 304 -5.62 1.50 -42.25
N PRO A 305 -6.88 1.15 -41.90
CA PRO A 305 -8.03 1.34 -42.77
C PRO A 305 -8.31 2.83 -42.98
N ARG A 306 -9.05 3.18 -44.03
CA ARG A 306 -9.48 4.57 -44.23
C ARG A 306 -10.63 4.92 -43.29
N ARG A 307 -10.76 6.19 -42.91
CA ARG A 307 -11.81 6.65 -41.98
C ARG A 307 -13.23 6.44 -42.54
N GLU A 308 -13.37 6.38 -43.86
CA GLU A 308 -14.65 6.16 -44.53
C GLU A 308 -15.13 4.70 -44.47
N GLU A 309 -14.27 3.75 -44.07
CA GLU A 309 -14.61 2.32 -43.99
C GLU A 309 -15.44 1.95 -42.75
N GLY A 310 -15.70 2.93 -41.87
CA GLY A 310 -16.57 2.83 -40.70
C GLY A 310 -15.82 2.90 -39.37
N PRO A 311 -16.47 3.41 -38.30
CA PRO A 311 -15.83 3.60 -36.99
C PRO A 311 -15.41 2.28 -36.34
N GLU A 312 -16.20 1.21 -36.50
CA GLU A 312 -15.89 -0.11 -35.93
C GLU A 312 -14.59 -0.68 -36.48
N LYS A 313 -14.41 -0.69 -37.81
CA LYS A 313 -13.17 -1.18 -38.44
C LYS A 313 -11.96 -0.36 -38.04
N TRP A 314 -12.14 0.95 -37.88
CA TRP A 314 -11.08 1.81 -37.39
C TRP A 314 -10.68 1.45 -35.96
N MET A 315 -11.65 1.26 -35.07
CA MET A 315 -11.42 0.89 -33.68
C MET A 315 -10.74 -0.47 -33.54
N GLU A 316 -11.18 -1.49 -34.30
CA GLU A 316 -10.55 -2.81 -34.33
C GLU A 316 -9.10 -2.75 -34.83
N ALA A 317 -8.82 -1.91 -35.84
CA ALA A 317 -7.48 -1.71 -36.36
C ALA A 317 -6.60 -0.87 -35.42
N GLU A 318 -7.16 0.13 -34.75
CA GLU A 318 -6.44 0.93 -33.76
C GLU A 318 -6.03 0.08 -32.56
N LEU A 319 -6.96 -0.71 -32.01
CA LEU A 319 -6.67 -1.62 -30.91
C LEU A 319 -5.62 -2.67 -31.32
N GLY A 320 -5.79 -3.27 -32.51
CA GLY A 320 -4.82 -4.21 -33.08
C GLY A 320 -3.44 -3.60 -33.33
N MET A 321 -3.38 -2.34 -33.77
CA MET A 321 -2.14 -1.58 -33.92
C MET A 321 -1.44 -1.38 -32.57
N LYS A 322 -2.16 -0.98 -31.51
CA LYS A 322 -1.57 -0.82 -30.16
C LYS A 322 -0.98 -2.14 -29.67
N ILE A 323 -1.71 -3.25 -29.82
CA ILE A 323 -1.24 -4.60 -29.45
C ILE A 323 0.00 -5.00 -30.26
N ALA A 324 -0.01 -4.81 -31.59
CA ALA A 324 1.12 -5.16 -32.44
C ALA A 324 2.37 -4.33 -32.10
N CYS A 325 2.22 -3.03 -31.85
CA CYS A 325 3.31 -2.18 -31.37
C CYS A 325 3.82 -2.63 -30.01
N GLY A 326 2.93 -2.99 -29.07
CA GLY A 326 3.29 -3.52 -27.76
C GLY A 326 4.11 -4.81 -27.85
N PHE A 327 3.72 -5.74 -28.72
CA PHE A 327 4.51 -6.94 -29.02
C PHE A 327 5.90 -6.61 -29.56
N GLU A 328 6.00 -5.65 -30.50
CA GLU A 328 7.30 -5.24 -31.05
C GLU A 328 8.20 -4.62 -29.97
N MET A 329 7.67 -3.71 -29.15
CA MET A 329 8.40 -3.08 -28.04
C MET A 329 8.92 -4.14 -27.07
N MET A 330 8.03 -4.99 -26.57
CA MET A 330 8.35 -6.04 -25.59
C MET A 330 9.36 -7.04 -26.16
N TYR A 331 9.18 -7.50 -27.40
CA TYR A 331 10.06 -8.46 -28.04
C TYR A 331 11.49 -7.93 -28.16
N GLN A 332 11.65 -6.72 -28.70
CA GLN A 332 12.98 -6.15 -28.95
C GLN A 332 13.70 -5.82 -27.65
N GLU A 333 12.98 -5.26 -26.67
CA GLU A 333 13.55 -4.91 -25.39
C GLU A 333 13.98 -6.16 -24.61
N ARG A 334 13.13 -7.19 -24.53
CA ARG A 334 13.49 -8.45 -23.85
C ARG A 334 14.59 -9.22 -24.58
N ARG A 335 14.63 -9.17 -25.92
CA ARG A 335 15.74 -9.76 -26.69
C ARG A 335 17.06 -9.09 -26.34
N ARG A 336 17.09 -7.75 -26.33
CA ARG A 336 18.26 -6.95 -25.93
C ARG A 336 18.67 -7.24 -24.49
N GLN A 337 17.73 -7.21 -23.55
CA GLN A 337 18.00 -7.52 -22.14
C GLN A 337 18.49 -8.96 -21.94
N GLY A 338 17.99 -9.93 -22.71
CA GLY A 338 18.45 -11.33 -22.68
C GLY A 338 19.86 -11.54 -23.25
N GLU A 339 20.27 -10.73 -24.22
CA GLU A 339 21.63 -10.71 -24.80
C GLU A 339 22.63 -10.00 -23.89
N GLU A 340 22.26 -8.82 -23.37
CA GLU A 340 23.10 -8.03 -22.47
C GLU A 340 23.13 -8.62 -21.05
N GLY A 341 22.09 -9.35 -20.67
CA GLY A 341 21.82 -9.85 -19.32
C GLY A 341 21.65 -8.75 -18.27
N LYS A 342 21.40 -7.52 -18.73
CA LYS A 342 21.15 -6.33 -17.92
C LYS A 342 19.64 -6.08 -17.83
N GLY A 343 18.96 -6.88 -17.03
CA GLY A 343 17.58 -6.61 -16.63
C GLY A 343 17.52 -5.76 -15.35
N SER A 344 16.34 -5.64 -14.77
CA SER A 344 16.12 -4.98 -13.47
C SER A 344 16.99 -5.53 -12.33
N THR A 345 17.33 -6.82 -12.36
CA THR A 345 18.24 -7.46 -11.38
C THR A 345 19.67 -6.96 -11.46
N TRP A 346 20.16 -6.52 -12.63
CA TRP A 346 21.47 -5.88 -12.72
C TRP A 346 21.47 -4.51 -12.06
N GLU A 347 20.39 -3.73 -12.22
CA GLU A 347 20.27 -2.42 -11.59
C GLU A 347 20.20 -2.54 -10.07
N ILE A 348 19.47 -3.53 -9.57
CA ILE A 348 19.42 -3.86 -8.14
C ILE A 348 20.81 -4.25 -7.64
N TYR A 349 21.48 -5.18 -8.33
CA TYR A 349 22.85 -5.59 -7.97
C TYR A 349 23.82 -4.40 -7.96
N ARG A 350 23.73 -3.51 -8.94
CA ARG A 350 24.52 -2.28 -9.01
C ARG A 350 24.23 -1.36 -7.81
N LYS A 351 22.96 -1.10 -7.50
CA LYS A 351 22.55 -0.28 -6.33
C LYS A 351 23.06 -0.89 -5.03
N THR A 352 23.04 -2.22 -4.89
CA THR A 352 23.61 -2.92 -3.73
C THR A 352 25.13 -2.74 -3.63
N LEU A 353 25.85 -2.81 -4.76
CA LEU A 353 27.29 -2.53 -4.78
C LEU A 353 27.61 -1.08 -4.42
N GLU A 354 26.76 -0.14 -4.84
CA GLU A 354 26.87 1.27 -4.46
C GLU A 354 26.62 1.47 -2.96
N ALA A 355 25.56 0.86 -2.41
CA ALA A 355 25.22 0.95 -0.98
C ALA A 355 26.27 0.32 -0.07
N THR A 356 26.92 -0.77 -0.51
CA THR A 356 28.01 -1.44 0.23
C THR A 356 29.34 -0.68 0.16
N GLY A 357 29.39 0.46 -0.55
CA GLY A 357 30.58 1.30 -0.64
C GLY A 357 31.66 0.72 -1.57
N CYS A 358 31.33 -0.23 -2.45
CA CYS A 358 32.27 -0.82 -3.42
C CYS A 358 32.89 0.25 -4.34
N PHE A 359 32.18 1.36 -4.57
CA PHE A 359 32.63 2.50 -5.38
C PHE A 359 33.07 3.73 -4.55
N LYS A 360 33.22 3.60 -3.23
CA LYS A 360 33.52 4.74 -2.33
C LYS A 360 34.91 5.29 -2.63
N GLY A 361 34.98 6.58 -3.00
CA GLY A 361 36.22 7.27 -3.35
C GLY A 361 36.61 7.17 -4.84
N LEU A 362 35.84 6.44 -5.66
CA LEU A 362 36.05 6.36 -7.11
C LEU A 362 35.15 7.37 -7.83
N LEU A 363 35.74 8.18 -8.71
CA LEU A 363 34.97 9.09 -9.57
C LEU A 363 34.18 8.27 -10.62
N PRO A 364 32.86 8.51 -10.79
CA PRO A 364 32.07 7.86 -11.84
C PRO A 364 32.73 8.06 -13.22
N GLY A 365 33.05 6.94 -13.87
CA GLY A 365 33.71 6.94 -15.19
C GLY A 365 35.24 6.97 -15.18
N SER A 366 35.90 6.98 -14.01
CA SER A 366 37.35 6.74 -13.91
C SER A 366 37.72 5.34 -14.43
N GLU A 367 38.99 5.13 -14.82
CA GLU A 367 39.45 3.81 -15.28
C GLU A 367 39.28 2.73 -14.20
N GLU A 368 39.52 3.10 -12.94
CA GLU A 368 39.33 2.21 -11.79
C GLU A 368 37.85 1.91 -11.54
N TYR A 369 36.97 2.90 -11.66
CA TYR A 369 35.52 2.70 -11.58
C TYR A 369 35.03 1.74 -12.68
N LYS A 370 35.49 1.94 -13.92
CA LYS A 370 35.17 1.05 -15.06
C LYS A 370 35.67 -0.37 -14.82
N ARG A 371 36.89 -0.55 -14.32
CA ARG A 371 37.46 -1.86 -14.00
C ARG A 371 36.67 -2.58 -12.90
N VAL A 372 36.31 -1.89 -11.82
CA VAL A 372 35.51 -2.46 -10.72
C VAL A 372 34.12 -2.84 -11.23
N MET A 373 33.50 -1.98 -12.05
CA MET A 373 32.20 -2.25 -12.67
C MET A 373 32.24 -3.45 -13.61
N GLU A 374 33.30 -3.60 -14.40
CA GLU A 374 33.48 -4.73 -15.32
C GLU A 374 33.68 -6.06 -14.56
N ASN A 375 34.49 -6.05 -13.50
CA ASN A 375 34.67 -7.21 -12.63
C ASN A 375 33.35 -7.60 -11.93
N ALA A 376 32.61 -6.61 -11.42
CA ALA A 376 31.29 -6.82 -10.84
C ALA A 376 30.30 -7.41 -11.85
N MET A 377 30.36 -6.97 -13.11
CA MET A 377 29.54 -7.51 -14.19
C MET A 377 29.92 -8.95 -14.54
N GLN A 378 31.20 -9.29 -14.55
CA GLN A 378 31.66 -10.66 -14.77
C GLN A 378 31.19 -11.59 -13.65
N TYR A 379 31.29 -11.14 -12.39
CA TYR A 379 30.78 -11.88 -11.23
C TYR A 379 29.26 -12.06 -11.29
N TYR A 380 28.54 -11.01 -11.68
CA TYR A 380 27.10 -11.10 -11.88
C TYR A 380 26.77 -12.13 -12.97
N LYS A 381 27.48 -12.10 -14.11
CA LYS A 381 27.29 -13.07 -15.21
C LYS A 381 27.55 -14.52 -14.82
N SER A 382 28.46 -14.77 -13.88
CA SER A 382 28.72 -16.13 -13.38
C SER A 382 27.76 -16.58 -12.28
N SER A 383 26.89 -15.69 -11.79
CA SER A 383 25.91 -16.01 -10.76
C SER A 383 24.72 -16.83 -11.28
N THR A 384 24.15 -17.65 -10.39
CA THR A 384 22.89 -18.37 -10.65
C THR A 384 21.71 -17.42 -10.85
N LEU A 385 21.73 -16.25 -10.20
CA LEU A 385 20.73 -15.19 -10.36
C LEU A 385 20.69 -14.64 -11.78
N TYR A 386 21.86 -14.44 -12.40
CA TYR A 386 21.95 -13.99 -13.80
C TYR A 386 21.35 -15.02 -14.75
N SER A 387 21.69 -16.31 -14.58
CA SER A 387 21.18 -17.38 -15.43
C SER A 387 19.67 -17.49 -15.34
N ARG A 388 19.13 -17.49 -14.11
CA ARG A 388 17.67 -17.53 -13.87
C ARG A 388 16.95 -16.29 -14.42
N THR A 389 17.51 -15.09 -14.22
CA THR A 389 16.92 -13.87 -14.75
C THR A 389 16.92 -13.90 -16.28
N ARG A 390 18.03 -14.29 -16.90
CA ARG A 390 18.15 -14.37 -18.36
C ARG A 390 17.12 -15.34 -18.94
N GLU A 391 16.93 -16.50 -18.30
CA GLU A 391 15.89 -17.46 -18.69
C GLU A 391 14.51 -16.82 -18.62
N ILE A 392 14.14 -16.20 -17.49
CA ILE A 392 12.82 -15.54 -17.31
C ILE A 392 12.59 -14.43 -18.34
N LEU A 393 13.61 -13.62 -18.62
CA LEU A 393 13.49 -12.50 -19.58
C LEU A 393 13.41 -12.99 -21.03
N SER A 394 14.15 -14.05 -21.37
CA SER A 394 14.18 -14.61 -22.72
C SER A 394 13.04 -15.59 -23.02
N GLU A 395 12.34 -16.08 -22.00
CA GLU A 395 11.27 -17.08 -22.16
C GLU A 395 10.16 -16.60 -23.11
N PRO A 396 9.56 -15.39 -22.97
CA PRO A 396 8.50 -14.95 -23.88
C PRO A 396 9.00 -14.78 -25.32
N VAL A 397 10.24 -14.31 -25.49
CA VAL A 397 10.87 -14.11 -26.80
C VAL A 397 11.09 -15.47 -27.48
N ARG A 398 11.65 -16.44 -26.75
CA ARG A 398 11.87 -17.80 -27.22
C ARG A 398 10.54 -18.46 -27.61
N ARG A 399 9.51 -18.31 -26.77
CA ARG A 399 8.19 -18.88 -27.04
C ARG A 399 7.54 -18.28 -28.29
N ILE A 400 7.65 -16.97 -28.47
CA ILE A 400 7.20 -16.29 -29.69
C ILE A 400 7.95 -16.82 -30.91
N ASP A 401 9.28 -16.96 -30.84
CA ASP A 401 10.09 -17.46 -31.95
C ASP A 401 9.75 -18.92 -32.30
N GLU A 402 9.50 -19.77 -31.30
CA GLU A 402 9.01 -21.13 -31.49
C GLU A 402 7.65 -21.15 -32.21
N ILE A 403 6.70 -20.31 -31.78
CA ILE A 403 5.37 -20.22 -32.39
C ILE A 403 5.46 -19.75 -33.85
N LEU A 404 6.27 -18.72 -34.10
CA LEU A 404 6.44 -18.15 -35.44
C LEU A 404 7.29 -19.02 -36.38
N SER A 405 8.02 -20.00 -35.84
CA SER A 405 8.75 -20.99 -36.64
C SER A 405 7.83 -22.04 -37.27
N MET A 406 6.64 -22.25 -36.70
CA MET A 406 5.62 -23.13 -37.28
C MET A 406 4.95 -22.45 -38.48
N PRO A 407 4.53 -23.21 -39.52
CA PRO A 407 3.82 -22.62 -40.65
C PRO A 407 2.50 -22.00 -40.19
N TYR A 408 2.20 -20.80 -40.66
CA TYR A 408 0.93 -20.12 -40.47
C TYR A 408 0.52 -19.43 -41.77
N SER A 409 -0.78 -19.36 -42.02
CA SER A 409 -1.33 -18.58 -43.13
C SER A 409 -2.41 -17.63 -42.67
N ALA A 410 -2.50 -16.47 -43.32
CA ALA A 410 -3.60 -15.53 -43.14
C ALA A 410 -4.96 -16.14 -43.53
N GLU A 411 -4.97 -17.18 -44.37
CA GLU A 411 -6.21 -17.90 -44.73
C GLU A 411 -6.85 -18.61 -43.53
N GLU A 412 -6.09 -19.00 -42.50
CA GLU A 412 -6.64 -19.63 -41.30
C GLU A 412 -7.61 -18.73 -40.52
N PHE A 413 -7.50 -17.42 -40.73
CA PHE A 413 -8.31 -16.40 -40.06
C PHE A 413 -9.42 -15.86 -40.97
N LYS A 414 -9.43 -16.24 -42.26
CA LYS A 414 -10.46 -15.82 -43.22
C LYS A 414 -11.68 -16.73 -43.13
N GLY A 415 -12.87 -16.14 -43.02
CA GLY A 415 -14.14 -16.89 -43.00
C GLY A 415 -14.51 -17.52 -41.65
N VAL A 416 -13.81 -17.17 -40.57
CA VAL A 416 -14.19 -17.52 -39.20
C VAL A 416 -15.25 -16.53 -38.71
N ASP A 417 -16.38 -17.03 -38.22
CA ASP A 417 -17.38 -16.18 -37.56
C ASP A 417 -16.88 -15.83 -36.16
N LEU A 418 -16.42 -14.60 -35.98
CA LEU A 418 -15.83 -14.12 -34.72
C LEU A 418 -16.95 -13.59 -33.81
N PRO A 419 -16.89 -13.83 -32.49
CA PRO A 419 -17.84 -13.22 -31.56
C PRO A 419 -17.73 -11.68 -31.62
N PRO A 420 -18.84 -10.93 -31.43
CA PRO A 420 -18.77 -9.46 -31.31
C PRO A 420 -17.90 -9.05 -30.13
N SER A 421 -17.36 -7.83 -30.18
CA SER A 421 -16.70 -7.25 -29.01
C SER A 421 -17.69 -7.12 -27.87
N ASP A 422 -17.22 -7.34 -26.66
CA ASP A 422 -17.99 -7.20 -25.44
C ASP A 422 -18.40 -5.73 -25.23
N ASP A 423 -19.42 -5.53 -24.40
CA ASP A 423 -19.92 -4.20 -24.07
C ASP A 423 -18.89 -3.38 -23.26
N GLU A 424 -18.85 -2.07 -23.53
CA GLU A 424 -17.89 -1.13 -22.92
C GLU A 424 -18.52 -0.28 -21.82
N SER A 425 -19.79 -0.50 -21.44
CA SER A 425 -20.46 0.34 -20.44
C SER A 425 -19.74 0.36 -19.09
N TRP A 426 -19.09 -0.75 -18.70
CA TRP A 426 -18.30 -0.85 -17.47
C TRP A 426 -17.12 0.14 -17.43
N LEU A 427 -16.62 0.59 -18.59
CA LEU A 427 -15.50 1.52 -18.68
C LEU A 427 -15.89 2.96 -18.30
N TYR A 428 -17.18 3.30 -18.48
CA TYR A 428 -17.69 4.67 -18.28
C TYR A 428 -18.78 4.76 -17.21
N GLY A 429 -19.37 3.64 -16.79
CA GLY A 429 -20.46 3.56 -15.82
C GLY A 429 -20.04 3.28 -14.36
N GLY A 430 -18.73 3.25 -14.08
CA GLY A 430 -18.18 2.86 -12.77
C GLY A 430 -18.53 3.81 -11.61
N GLU A 431 -18.96 5.04 -11.89
CA GLU A 431 -19.28 6.02 -10.83
C GLU A 431 -20.39 5.52 -9.90
N GLY A 432 -21.40 4.82 -10.43
CA GLY A 432 -22.51 4.29 -9.62
C GLY A 432 -22.06 3.18 -8.68
N GLU A 433 -21.21 2.28 -9.18
CA GLU A 433 -20.64 1.15 -8.44
C GLU A 433 -19.70 1.66 -7.34
N LEU A 434 -18.78 2.56 -7.67
CA LEU A 434 -17.87 3.19 -6.72
C LEU A 434 -18.63 3.91 -5.61
N ASN A 435 -19.67 4.69 -5.95
CA ASN A 435 -20.49 5.36 -4.94
C ASN A 435 -21.28 4.37 -4.06
N ALA A 436 -21.64 3.18 -4.57
CA ALA A 436 -22.26 2.13 -3.77
C ALA A 436 -21.26 1.53 -2.78
N GLU A 437 -20.06 1.17 -3.23
CA GLU A 437 -19.00 0.65 -2.36
C GLU A 437 -18.58 1.67 -1.30
N LEU A 438 -18.40 2.94 -1.66
CA LEU A 438 -18.07 4.01 -0.70
C LEU A 438 -19.15 4.18 0.37
N ARG A 439 -20.44 4.10 -0.02
CA ARG A 439 -21.55 4.14 0.95
C ARG A 439 -21.58 2.92 1.87
N GLU A 440 -21.24 1.74 1.37
CA GLU A 440 -21.14 0.53 2.19
C GLU A 440 -20.01 0.68 3.22
N ARG A 441 -18.82 1.12 2.80
CA ARG A 441 -17.69 1.37 3.71
C ARG A 441 -17.97 2.48 4.73
N GLN A 442 -18.66 3.54 4.31
CA GLN A 442 -19.10 4.59 5.21
C GLN A 442 -20.06 4.04 6.28
N LYS A 443 -20.98 3.15 5.90
CA LYS A 443 -21.89 2.50 6.84
C LYS A 443 -21.13 1.60 7.82
N GLU A 444 -20.13 0.85 7.36
CA GLU A 444 -19.26 0.04 8.24
C GLU A 444 -18.53 0.92 9.26
N LEU A 445 -18.03 2.09 8.83
CA LEU A 445 -17.38 3.06 9.72
C LEU A 445 -18.37 3.61 10.77
N GLU A 446 -19.58 3.98 10.37
CA GLU A 446 -20.62 4.47 11.28
C GLU A 446 -21.04 3.41 12.31
N GLU A 447 -21.19 2.15 11.88
CA GLU A 447 -21.49 1.02 12.76
C GLU A 447 -20.37 0.80 13.78
N TYR A 448 -19.11 0.87 13.34
CA TYR A 448 -17.93 0.79 14.21
C TYR A 448 -17.89 1.93 15.24
N GLU A 449 -18.11 3.18 14.79
CA GLU A 449 -18.16 4.34 15.69
C GLU A 449 -19.30 4.25 16.70
N ALA A 450 -20.48 3.78 16.28
CA ALA A 450 -21.62 3.57 17.16
C ALA A 450 -21.29 2.51 18.23
N ALA A 451 -20.67 1.40 17.84
CA ALA A 451 -20.21 0.38 18.79
C ALA A 451 -19.15 0.94 19.76
N LYS A 452 -18.23 1.78 19.29
CA LYS A 452 -17.24 2.48 20.12
C LYS A 452 -17.92 3.42 21.12
N LYS A 453 -18.91 4.20 20.69
CA LYS A 453 -19.71 5.11 21.55
C LYS A 453 -20.50 4.32 22.60
N HIS A 454 -21.18 3.24 22.23
CA HIS A 454 -21.90 2.38 23.17
C HIS A 454 -20.98 1.77 24.24
N ARG A 455 -19.76 1.34 23.85
CA ARG A 455 -18.73 0.86 24.80
C ARG A 455 -18.28 1.96 25.76
N LYS A 456 -18.09 3.20 25.28
CA LYS A 456 -17.75 4.37 26.14
C LYS A 456 -18.88 4.74 27.10
N SER A 457 -20.14 4.73 26.64
CA SER A 457 -21.31 5.05 27.48
C SER A 457 -21.58 3.99 28.56
N GLN A 458 -21.33 2.72 28.30
CA GLN A 458 -21.43 1.66 29.32
C GLN A 458 -20.37 1.84 30.42
N LYS A 459 -19.13 2.21 30.08
CA LYS A 459 -18.08 2.53 31.07
C LYS A 459 -18.42 3.76 31.94
N GLN A 460 -19.03 4.81 31.38
CA GLN A 460 -19.45 6.00 32.15
C GLN A 460 -20.64 5.78 33.10
N SER A 461 -21.47 4.75 32.88
CA SER A 461 -22.63 4.49 33.74
C SER A 461 -22.29 3.89 35.13
N VAL A 462 -21.03 3.52 35.36
CA VAL A 462 -20.56 2.92 36.62
C VAL A 462 -19.90 3.94 37.57
N SER A 463 -19.60 5.17 37.12
CA SER A 463 -18.87 6.17 37.92
C SER A 463 -19.59 7.51 38.12
N GLY A 464 -20.92 7.50 38.28
CA GLY A 464 -21.71 8.73 38.43
C GLY A 464 -22.18 9.02 39.86
N SER A 465 -21.43 9.81 40.64
CA SER A 465 -22.04 10.62 41.70
C SER A 465 -21.34 11.97 41.89
N SER A 466 -22.14 13.01 41.62
CA SER A 466 -22.15 14.34 42.25
C SER A 466 -20.95 15.27 42.05
N LYS A 467 -21.15 16.36 41.30
CA LYS A 467 -21.17 17.73 41.88
C LYS A 467 -21.62 18.81 40.90
N SER A 468 -22.04 19.90 41.51
CA SER A 468 -22.96 20.95 41.09
C SER A 468 -22.34 22.14 40.37
N GLN A 469 -23.15 22.66 39.42
CA GLN A 469 -23.29 24.02 38.88
C GLN A 469 -22.56 25.17 39.62
N ALA A 470 -21.68 25.87 38.90
CA ALA A 470 -21.34 27.27 39.11
C ALA A 470 -21.15 27.95 37.74
N ASP A 471 -21.81 29.10 37.56
CA ASP A 471 -21.82 29.90 36.33
C ASP A 471 -20.40 30.37 35.97
N GLN A 472 -19.82 29.75 34.95
CA GLN A 472 -18.60 30.17 34.29
C GLN A 472 -18.99 30.50 32.84
N PHE A 473 -18.79 31.75 32.41
CA PHE A 473 -18.98 32.14 31.01
C PHE A 473 -18.18 31.17 30.12
N LYS A 474 -18.91 30.45 29.26
CA LYS A 474 -18.45 29.21 28.65
C LYS A 474 -17.59 29.49 27.41
N LEU A 475 -16.28 29.63 27.61
CA LEU A 475 -15.30 29.53 26.52
C LEU A 475 -15.41 28.18 25.79
N GLY A 476 -15.73 27.11 26.53
CA GLY A 476 -15.96 25.79 25.97
C GLY A 476 -17.14 25.72 24.99
N GLU A 477 -18.20 26.50 25.19
CA GLU A 477 -19.33 26.51 24.24
C GLU A 477 -18.95 27.18 22.92
N ILE A 478 -18.03 28.14 22.92
CA ILE A 478 -17.58 28.80 21.69
C ILE A 478 -16.69 27.85 20.89
N THR A 479 -15.76 27.14 21.54
CA THR A 479 -14.90 26.14 20.89
C THR A 479 -15.69 24.91 20.44
N GLU A 480 -16.65 24.44 21.23
CA GLU A 480 -17.55 23.34 20.88
C GLU A 480 -18.50 23.74 19.74
N SER A 481 -19.06 24.96 19.75
CA SER A 481 -19.84 25.47 18.60
C SER A 481 -19.01 25.62 17.34
N MET A 482 -17.70 25.90 17.46
CA MET A 482 -16.79 26.05 16.33
C MET A 482 -16.35 24.69 15.77
N GLN A 483 -16.15 23.70 16.63
CA GLN A 483 -15.91 22.31 16.22
C GLN A 483 -17.16 21.69 15.59
N ASP A 484 -18.35 21.94 16.15
CA ASP A 484 -19.62 21.50 15.59
C ASP A 484 -19.93 22.19 14.26
N PHE A 485 -19.53 23.45 14.09
CA PHE A 485 -19.63 24.17 12.82
C PHE A 485 -18.70 23.61 11.74
N VAL A 486 -17.45 23.27 12.09
CA VAL A 486 -16.48 22.63 11.17
C VAL A 486 -16.95 21.23 10.77
N ARG A 487 -17.51 20.46 11.71
CA ARG A 487 -18.06 19.13 11.44
C ARG A 487 -19.35 19.19 10.59
N ASN A 488 -20.26 20.11 10.87
CA ASN A 488 -21.52 20.23 10.11
C ASN A 488 -21.35 20.86 8.72
N MET A 489 -20.26 21.58 8.44
CA MET A 489 -20.02 22.21 7.14
C MET A 489 -19.05 21.46 6.23
N SER A 490 -18.51 20.33 6.68
CA SER A 490 -17.66 19.46 5.86
C SER A 490 -18.48 18.32 5.25
N SER A 491 -19.35 18.65 4.27
CA SER A 491 -19.99 17.67 3.39
C SER A 491 -19.18 17.44 2.11
N PHE A 492 -19.46 16.36 1.38
CA PHE A 492 -18.75 16.01 0.12
C PHE A 492 -18.98 17.01 -1.03
N GLU A 493 -19.89 17.96 -0.89
CA GLU A 493 -20.20 18.98 -1.90
C GLU A 493 -19.54 20.35 -1.60
N GLY A 494 -18.76 20.45 -0.52
CA GLY A 494 -18.17 21.70 -0.05
C GLY A 494 -19.11 22.53 0.83
N ALA A 495 -18.65 23.71 1.27
CA ALA A 495 -19.30 24.51 2.29
C ALA A 495 -20.59 25.21 1.80
N GLU A 496 -21.75 24.65 2.11
CA GLU A 496 -23.06 25.30 1.93
C GLU A 496 -23.56 25.97 3.22
N VAL A 497 -24.15 27.16 3.09
CA VAL A 497 -24.63 27.97 4.21
C VAL A 497 -26.05 27.54 4.65
N PRO A 498 -26.31 27.23 5.94
CA PRO A 498 -27.65 26.84 6.39
C PRO A 498 -28.67 27.99 6.24
N ALA A 499 -29.85 27.70 5.68
CA ALA A 499 -30.91 28.67 5.39
C ALA A 499 -31.65 29.22 6.63
N ASN A 500 -31.44 28.67 7.83
CA ASN A 500 -32.20 29.02 9.04
C ASN A 500 -31.45 30.00 9.94
N ARG A 501 -31.32 31.25 9.48
CA ARG A 501 -30.56 32.33 10.16
C ARG A 501 -31.41 33.34 10.95
N ARG A 502 -32.66 33.02 11.28
CA ARG A 502 -33.61 34.01 11.87
C ARG A 502 -33.85 33.91 13.38
N GLU A 503 -33.31 32.93 14.10
CA GLU A 503 -33.67 32.70 15.51
C GLU A 503 -32.51 32.53 16.51
N MET A 504 -31.33 33.12 16.26
CA MET A 504 -30.30 33.28 17.30
C MET A 504 -30.17 34.76 17.67
N LYS A 505 -30.45 35.07 18.95
CA LYS A 505 -30.26 36.41 19.51
C LYS A 505 -28.77 36.76 19.47
N SER A 506 -28.45 37.91 18.88
CA SER A 506 -27.10 38.47 18.86
C SER A 506 -26.57 38.66 20.28
N VAL A 507 -25.41 38.09 20.59
CA VAL A 507 -24.67 38.35 21.82
C VAL A 507 -23.80 39.59 21.59
N ASP A 508 -24.03 40.64 22.38
CA ASP A 508 -23.29 41.91 22.29
C ASP A 508 -22.16 41.87 23.33
N LEU A 509 -20.90 41.85 22.88
CA LEU A 509 -19.72 41.76 23.73
C LEU A 509 -19.13 43.17 23.93
N ASP A 510 -19.20 43.69 25.17
CA ASP A 510 -18.57 44.96 25.55
C ASP A 510 -17.06 44.78 25.74
N VAL A 511 -16.33 45.09 24.67
CA VAL A 511 -14.87 44.93 24.56
C VAL A 511 -14.12 45.75 25.63
N ASN A 512 -14.67 46.87 26.12
CA ASN A 512 -13.99 47.67 27.16
C ASN A 512 -14.11 47.04 28.55
N GLN A 513 -15.20 46.33 28.86
CA GLN A 513 -15.27 45.52 30.08
C GLN A 513 -14.37 44.30 29.98
N PHE A 514 -14.28 43.70 28.79
CA PHE A 514 -13.40 42.57 28.51
C PHE A 514 -11.92 42.93 28.69
N PHE A 515 -11.45 44.06 28.14
CA PHE A 515 -10.07 44.53 28.35
C PHE A 515 -9.78 44.91 29.82
N LYS A 516 -10.75 45.51 30.51
CA LYS A 516 -10.59 45.91 31.91
C LYS A 516 -10.57 44.72 32.88
N ALA A 517 -11.31 43.66 32.55
CA ALA A 517 -11.26 42.37 33.26
C ALA A 517 -9.92 41.66 33.00
N MET A 518 -9.39 41.73 31.78
CA MET A 518 -8.10 41.14 31.43
C MET A 518 -6.92 41.88 32.10
N GLU A 519 -6.90 43.22 32.09
CA GLU A 519 -5.90 44.01 32.82
C GLU A 519 -5.97 43.81 34.35
N SER A 520 -7.17 43.58 34.90
CA SER A 520 -7.36 43.28 36.32
C SER A 520 -6.79 41.92 36.72
N VAL A 521 -6.68 40.97 35.79
CA VAL A 521 -6.10 39.64 36.04
C VAL A 521 -4.57 39.64 35.89
N PHE A 522 -4.01 40.55 35.09
CA PHE A 522 -2.56 40.64 34.85
C PHE A 522 -1.82 41.74 35.66
N GLY A 523 -2.53 42.63 36.37
CA GLY A 523 -1.96 43.86 36.94
C GLY A 523 -1.76 43.94 38.46
N GLY A 524 -1.78 42.83 39.22
CA GLY A 524 -1.76 42.88 40.68
C GLY A 524 -0.84 41.89 41.39
N SER A 525 0.17 42.44 42.08
CA SER A 525 0.85 41.87 43.27
C SER A 525 2.11 41.02 43.05
N SER A 526 3.23 41.71 42.96
CA SER A 526 4.46 41.30 43.64
C SER A 526 4.28 41.42 45.17
N ARG A 527 3.94 40.33 45.87
CA ARG A 527 4.33 40.12 47.28
C ARG A 527 4.18 38.67 47.74
N GLU A 528 5.24 38.23 48.41
CA GLU A 528 5.47 36.95 49.09
C GLU A 528 4.28 36.46 49.94
N GLN A 529 3.90 35.18 49.81
CA GLN A 529 3.83 34.17 50.91
C GLN A 529 3.13 32.86 50.49
N ALA A 530 3.92 31.79 50.56
CA ALA A 530 3.64 30.42 51.02
C ALA A 530 2.22 29.81 50.91
N GLY A 531 2.16 28.71 50.15
CA GLY A 531 1.63 27.42 50.63
C GLY A 531 0.22 27.02 50.21
N SER A 532 0.09 26.14 49.21
CA SER A 532 -0.51 24.79 49.32
C SER A 532 -0.60 24.18 47.93
N ASP A 533 -0.03 22.99 47.78
CA ASP A 533 0.06 22.20 46.56
C ASP A 533 -1.17 21.32 46.39
N ASP A 534 -1.85 21.43 45.24
CA ASP A 534 -2.77 20.44 44.68
C ASP A 534 -2.97 20.80 43.18
N GLY A 535 -2.03 20.33 42.36
CA GLY A 535 -1.97 20.56 40.92
C GLY A 535 -2.99 19.72 40.16
N PHE A 536 -3.92 20.41 39.48
CA PHE A 536 -4.78 19.86 38.44
C PHE A 536 -4.04 19.92 37.09
N ASP A 537 -3.67 18.77 36.54
CA ASP A 537 -3.13 18.66 35.18
C ASP A 537 -4.20 18.91 34.12
N ARG A 538 -4.00 19.94 33.29
CA ARG A 538 -4.79 20.24 32.07
C ARG A 538 -3.96 19.86 30.85
N LYS A 539 -4.39 18.83 30.12
CA LYS A 539 -3.86 18.41 28.82
C LYS A 539 -4.24 19.42 27.72
N SER A 540 -3.24 19.82 26.93
CA SER A 540 -3.37 20.53 25.66
C SER A 540 -3.81 19.55 24.57
N SER A 541 -4.77 19.91 23.71
CA SER A 541 -5.29 19.05 22.65
C SER A 541 -4.99 19.68 21.29
N SER A 542 -3.98 19.13 20.59
CA SER A 542 -3.76 19.33 19.17
C SER A 542 -4.56 18.31 18.36
N SER A 543 -5.01 18.71 17.17
CA SER A 543 -5.73 17.88 16.22
C SER A 543 -4.87 16.69 15.72
N ASP A 544 -5.24 15.47 16.12
CA ASP A 544 -4.77 14.21 15.52
C ASP A 544 -5.92 13.20 15.47
N MET A 545 -5.84 12.25 14.54
CA MET A 545 -6.81 11.17 14.41
C MET A 545 -6.70 10.21 15.62
N ASP A 546 -7.65 10.27 16.55
CA ASP A 546 -7.64 9.49 17.79
C ASP A 546 -7.77 7.96 17.58
N PHE A 547 -6.63 7.28 17.43
CA PHE A 547 -6.44 5.91 17.92
C PHE A 547 -6.29 5.97 19.45
N ASP A 548 -7.43 6.08 20.13
CA ASP A 548 -7.51 6.14 21.59
C ASP A 548 -7.24 4.75 22.19
N ASP A 549 -6.01 4.57 22.66
CA ASP A 549 -5.54 3.50 23.53
C ASP A 549 -5.71 3.93 25.00
N SER A 550 -6.73 3.37 25.66
CA SER A 550 -6.78 3.23 27.12
C SER A 550 -7.92 2.28 27.51
N ASP A 551 -7.54 1.13 28.07
CA ASP A 551 -7.86 0.75 29.45
C ASP A 551 -7.43 -0.71 29.66
N GLU A 552 -6.32 -0.91 30.38
CA GLU A 552 -6.22 -2.02 31.34
C GLU A 552 -7.11 -1.67 32.55
N GLU A 553 -7.86 -2.60 33.15
CA GLU A 553 -7.43 -3.52 34.22
C GLU A 553 -8.71 -4.31 34.65
N ASN A 554 -8.76 -5.52 35.22
CA ASN A 554 -7.79 -6.43 35.82
C ASN A 554 -8.46 -7.80 36.06
N ALA A 555 -7.70 -8.89 35.98
CA ALA A 555 -7.87 -10.06 36.85
C ALA A 555 -6.56 -10.88 36.93
N PHE A 556 -5.69 -10.52 37.90
CA PHE A 556 -4.60 -11.32 38.56
C PHE A 556 -3.62 -12.06 37.62
N ASP A 557 -2.32 -11.72 37.50
CA ASP A 557 -1.26 -11.91 38.50
C ASP A 557 0.10 -11.34 37.96
N GLU A 558 0.91 -10.82 38.88
CA GLU A 558 2.36 -10.48 38.90
C GLU A 558 3.05 -9.52 37.87
N GLU A 559 3.75 -8.56 38.47
CA GLU A 559 4.52 -7.39 37.99
C GLU A 559 5.59 -7.67 36.93
N LEU A 560 5.74 -6.75 35.94
CA LEU A 560 6.99 -6.08 35.55
C LEU A 560 6.71 -4.90 34.58
N ASP A 561 7.54 -3.86 34.70
CA ASP A 561 7.38 -2.44 34.35
C ASP A 561 7.73 -2.14 32.87
N ASP A 562 6.83 -1.52 32.08
CA ASP A 562 7.13 -1.13 30.67
C ASP A 562 6.24 0.03 30.14
N LYS A 563 6.22 1.17 30.85
CA LYS A 563 5.49 2.39 30.43
C LYS A 563 6.33 3.51 29.80
N ASP A 564 7.62 3.29 29.54
CA ASP A 564 8.55 4.41 29.27
C ASP A 564 9.05 4.53 27.80
N MET A 565 8.53 3.74 26.84
CA MET A 565 9.07 3.72 25.47
C MET A 565 8.33 4.58 24.43
N GLY A 566 7.06 4.93 24.65
CA GLY A 566 6.27 5.74 23.71
C GLY A 566 6.60 7.23 23.75
N ASP A 567 6.79 7.76 24.96
CA ASP A 567 7.05 9.19 25.18
C ASP A 567 8.46 9.58 24.69
N SER A 568 9.45 8.69 24.84
CA SER A 568 10.83 8.94 24.42
C SER A 568 10.99 9.21 22.91
N PHE A 569 10.18 8.56 22.06
CA PHE A 569 10.23 8.77 20.62
C PHE A 569 9.64 10.12 20.19
N MET A 570 8.49 10.49 20.76
CA MET A 570 7.83 11.77 20.48
C MET A 570 8.62 12.94 21.05
N ASP A 571 9.21 12.78 22.24
CA ASP A 571 10.10 13.78 22.83
C ASP A 571 11.33 13.99 21.96
N SER A 572 12.00 12.92 21.53
CA SER A 572 13.16 13.00 20.64
C SER A 572 12.83 13.62 19.28
N TYR A 573 11.63 13.39 18.74
CA TYR A 573 11.19 13.97 17.47
C TYR A 573 10.86 15.46 17.62
N SER A 574 10.18 15.83 18.70
CA SER A 574 9.85 17.21 19.02
C SER A 574 11.10 18.06 19.30
N ASP A 575 12.10 17.49 19.96
CA ASP A 575 13.39 18.13 20.23
C ASP A 575 14.21 18.34 18.96
N ALA A 576 14.23 17.34 18.06
CA ALA A 576 14.90 17.45 16.77
C ALA A 576 14.25 18.53 15.89
N LEU A 577 12.92 18.62 15.89
CA LEU A 577 12.16 19.62 15.15
C LEU A 577 12.38 21.04 15.72
N ASN A 578 12.32 21.18 17.04
CA ASN A 578 12.54 22.47 17.73
C ASN A 578 13.96 22.99 17.54
N LYS A 579 14.96 22.09 17.51
CA LYS A 579 16.37 22.43 17.25
C LYS A 579 16.59 23.01 15.85
N GLU A 580 15.93 22.47 14.84
CA GLU A 580 15.99 22.99 13.46
C GLU A 580 15.24 24.34 13.32
N LEU A 581 14.14 24.52 14.06
CA LEU A 581 13.32 25.74 14.04
C LEU A 581 13.92 26.92 14.81
N SER A 582 14.82 26.67 15.77
CA SER A 582 15.51 27.70 16.58
C SER A 582 16.33 28.73 15.77
N SER A 583 16.66 28.40 14.52
CA SER A 583 17.40 29.30 13.61
C SER A 583 16.50 30.24 12.80
N THR A 584 15.17 30.14 12.93
CA THR A 584 14.20 30.80 12.06
C THR A 584 13.44 31.95 12.73
N THR A 585 12.92 32.88 11.92
CA THR A 585 12.19 34.08 12.40
C THR A 585 10.83 33.76 13.05
N LEU A 586 10.37 32.51 12.95
CA LEU A 586 9.13 31.99 13.54
C LEU A 586 9.17 31.94 15.07
N GLU A 587 10.35 31.96 15.68
CA GLU A 587 10.52 31.91 17.14
C GLU A 587 9.88 33.10 17.87
N LYS A 588 9.70 34.23 17.17
CA LYS A 588 9.12 35.47 17.73
C LYS A 588 7.61 35.61 17.51
N SER A 589 7.00 34.68 16.77
CA SER A 589 5.60 34.79 16.31
C SER A 589 4.59 34.06 17.18
N PHE A 590 5.04 33.29 18.17
CA PHE A 590 4.18 32.47 19.02
C PHE A 590 4.34 32.82 20.50
N ALA A 591 3.23 33.04 21.20
CA ALA A 591 3.18 33.14 22.64
C ALA A 591 3.33 31.74 23.29
N ARG A 592 4.13 31.64 24.35
CA ARG A 592 4.41 30.39 25.10
C ARG A 592 4.03 30.56 26.57
N ALA A 593 3.73 29.46 27.25
CA ALA A 593 3.41 29.46 28.69
C ALA A 593 4.65 29.79 29.57
N PRO A 594 4.47 30.49 30.71
CA PRO A 594 5.57 30.83 31.62
C PRO A 594 6.09 29.59 32.40
N ARG A 595 7.42 29.52 32.62
CA ARG A 595 8.10 28.46 33.39
C ARG A 595 7.86 28.61 34.90
N THR A 596 7.44 27.55 35.57
CA THR A 596 7.58 27.38 37.03
C THR A 596 8.96 26.77 37.32
N GLY A 597 9.93 27.59 37.73
CA GLY A 597 11.28 27.13 38.09
C GLY A 597 11.40 26.80 39.58
N THR A 598 11.80 25.57 39.92
CA THR A 598 12.39 25.23 41.22
C THR A 598 13.91 25.29 41.11
N ILE A 599 14.51 26.14 41.95
CA ILE A 599 15.96 26.27 42.14
C ILE A 599 16.41 25.14 43.07
N ASP A 600 17.39 24.33 42.67
CA ASP A 600 18.27 23.63 43.60
C ASP A 600 19.72 23.69 43.12
N GLU A 601 20.61 24.15 44.00
CA GLU A 601 22.03 24.34 43.77
C GLU A 601 22.83 23.04 43.95
N GLY A 602 23.71 22.72 42.99
CA GLY A 602 24.77 21.72 43.12
C GLY A 602 25.77 21.81 41.93
N PRO A 603 27.11 21.74 42.14
CA PRO A 603 28.04 22.53 41.32
C PRO A 603 28.70 21.80 40.14
N SER A 604 28.95 22.61 39.09
CA SER A 604 30.11 22.62 38.17
C SER A 604 30.29 21.50 37.13
N ASN A 605 29.91 21.84 35.88
CA ASN A 605 30.77 21.90 34.67
C ASN A 605 30.18 21.20 33.43
N ALA A 606 29.46 21.95 32.60
CA ALA A 606 29.60 21.96 31.13
C ALA A 606 28.66 23.04 30.53
N ALA A 607 29.03 23.60 29.39
CA ALA A 607 28.44 24.78 28.75
C ALA A 607 26.90 24.75 28.60
N ALA A 608 26.24 25.78 29.15
CA ALA A 608 24.83 26.06 28.93
C ALA A 608 24.64 26.72 27.55
N THR A 609 24.17 25.96 26.56
CA THR A 609 23.34 26.50 25.48
C THR A 609 21.90 26.48 25.95
N ASP A 610 21.34 27.67 26.20
CA ASP A 610 19.90 27.90 26.29
C ASP A 610 19.21 27.30 25.06
N GLY A 611 18.28 26.37 25.26
CA GLY A 611 17.57 25.75 24.14
C GLY A 611 16.49 24.74 24.48
N GLU A 612 16.01 24.69 25.72
CA GLU A 612 14.84 23.87 26.07
C GLU A 612 13.62 24.80 26.08
N MET A 613 12.71 24.62 25.12
CA MET A 613 11.56 25.48 24.86
C MET A 613 10.28 24.89 25.47
N THR A 614 9.46 25.70 26.12
CA THR A 614 8.15 25.27 26.64
C THR A 614 7.12 25.10 25.51
N PRO A 615 6.10 24.22 25.68
CA PRO A 615 5.04 24.01 24.70
C PRO A 615 4.29 25.30 24.34
N VAL A 616 3.86 25.41 23.08
CA VAL A 616 3.12 26.56 22.55
C VAL A 616 1.64 26.45 22.96
N ASP A 617 1.06 27.55 23.44
CA ASP A 617 -0.37 27.61 23.78
C ASP A 617 -1.18 27.87 22.50
N VAL A 618 -1.81 26.80 21.99
CA VAL A 618 -2.49 26.80 20.68
C VAL A 618 -3.75 27.67 20.71
N ASP A 619 -4.50 27.63 21.81
CA ASP A 619 -5.76 28.38 21.96
C ASP A 619 -5.49 29.89 22.02
N LEU A 620 -4.44 30.29 22.73
CA LEU A 620 -4.07 31.69 22.89
C LEU A 620 -3.53 32.27 21.57
N ASN A 621 -2.69 31.51 20.86
CA ASN A 621 -2.17 31.92 19.55
C ASN A 621 -3.25 31.97 18.45
N LEU A 622 -4.26 31.09 18.50
CA LEU A 622 -5.39 31.11 17.56
C LEU A 622 -6.22 32.38 17.73
N VAL A 623 -6.56 32.72 18.97
CA VAL A 623 -7.33 33.93 19.30
C VAL A 623 -6.52 35.19 18.99
N GLU A 624 -5.23 35.21 19.33
CA GLU A 624 -4.33 36.33 19.02
C GLU A 624 -4.16 36.53 17.51
N SER A 625 -4.01 35.44 16.74
CA SER A 625 -3.88 35.52 15.28
C SER A 625 -5.17 36.00 14.60
N ILE A 626 -6.33 35.57 15.08
CA ILE A 626 -7.63 36.01 14.56
C ILE A 626 -7.88 37.49 14.90
N LEU A 627 -7.55 37.91 16.13
CA LEU A 627 -7.68 39.32 16.56
C LEU A 627 -6.68 40.24 15.86
N ASN A 628 -5.45 39.79 15.64
CA ASN A 628 -4.45 40.52 14.86
C ASN A 628 -4.84 40.60 13.39
N SER A 629 -5.44 39.54 12.82
CA SER A 629 -6.00 39.55 11.46
C SER A 629 -7.20 40.50 11.34
N TYR A 630 -8.02 40.64 12.39
CA TYR A 630 -9.13 41.58 12.44
C TYR A 630 -8.66 43.04 12.61
N SER A 631 -7.71 43.30 13.52
CA SER A 631 -7.17 44.65 13.76
C SER A 631 -6.39 45.19 12.55
N SER A 632 -5.68 44.31 11.84
CA SER A 632 -5.00 44.67 10.59
C SER A 632 -5.95 44.95 9.42
N GLN A 633 -7.22 44.54 9.51
CA GLN A 633 -8.27 44.89 8.55
C GLN A 633 -8.85 46.30 8.78
N GLN A 634 -8.50 47.00 9.88
CA GLN A 634 -8.88 48.39 10.19
C GLN A 634 -10.38 48.71 9.99
N GLY A 635 -11.26 47.74 10.31
CA GLY A 635 -12.71 47.89 10.17
C GLY A 635 -13.25 47.78 8.73
N LEU A 636 -12.45 47.32 7.76
CA LEU A 636 -12.90 46.92 6.42
C LEU A 636 -13.27 45.43 6.40
N PRO A 637 -14.23 45.01 5.55
CA PRO A 637 -14.61 43.60 5.45
C PRO A 637 -13.45 42.77 4.87
N GLY A 638 -12.92 41.86 5.69
CA GLY A 638 -11.89 40.89 5.33
C GLY A 638 -12.17 39.47 5.86
N PRO A 639 -11.27 38.50 5.62
CA PRO A 639 -11.51 37.08 5.88
C PRO A 639 -11.88 36.76 7.34
N ALA A 640 -11.15 37.36 8.30
CA ALA A 640 -11.43 37.19 9.72
C ALA A 640 -12.77 37.82 10.13
N SER A 641 -13.11 39.01 9.62
CA SER A 641 -14.40 39.66 9.88
C SER A 641 -15.59 38.87 9.30
N ASN A 642 -15.42 38.24 8.13
CA ASN A 642 -16.44 37.40 7.51
C ASN A 642 -16.61 36.08 8.29
N LEU A 643 -15.53 35.47 8.77
CA LEU A 643 -15.59 34.27 9.61
C LEU A 643 -16.29 34.54 10.95
N LEU A 644 -15.91 35.61 11.66
CA LEU A 644 -16.57 36.01 12.91
C LEU A 644 -18.05 36.39 12.70
N GLY A 645 -18.35 37.06 11.58
CA GLY A 645 -19.72 37.36 11.17
C GLY A 645 -20.52 36.12 10.74
N LEU A 646 -19.86 35.06 10.27
CA LEU A 646 -20.47 33.76 10.01
C LEU A 646 -20.84 33.04 11.31
N MET A 647 -19.97 33.15 12.32
CA MET A 647 -20.17 32.65 13.69
C MET A 647 -21.14 33.48 14.56
N GLY A 648 -21.72 34.57 14.02
CA GLY A 648 -22.71 35.39 14.73
C GLY A 648 -22.13 36.40 15.73
N VAL A 649 -20.80 36.57 15.76
CA VAL A 649 -20.09 37.51 16.63
C VAL A 649 -19.97 38.85 15.90
N LYS A 650 -20.61 39.91 16.42
CA LYS A 650 -20.46 41.28 15.91
C LYS A 650 -19.38 42.02 16.71
N VAL A 651 -18.30 42.38 16.04
CA VAL A 651 -17.22 43.18 16.64
C VAL A 651 -17.44 44.67 16.27
N PRO A 652 -17.37 45.63 17.21
CA PRO A 652 -17.52 47.05 16.90
C PRO A 652 -16.39 47.58 16.00
N PRO A 653 -16.61 48.65 15.20
CA PRO A 653 -15.54 49.31 14.45
C PRO A 653 -14.56 50.01 15.41
N ASP A 654 -13.25 49.85 15.16
CA ASP A 654 -12.20 50.43 15.99
C ASP A 654 -12.34 51.97 16.07
N GLY A 655 -12.51 52.46 17.30
CA GLY A 655 -12.50 53.88 17.60
C GLY A 655 -11.12 54.47 17.29
N LYS A 656 -11.06 55.44 16.37
CA LYS A 656 -9.86 56.24 16.09
C LYS A 656 -9.22 56.73 17.39
N LYS A 657 -8.06 56.19 17.75
CA LYS A 657 -7.14 56.85 18.69
C LYS A 657 -6.52 58.03 17.94
N SER A 658 -6.85 59.24 18.39
CA SER A 658 -6.14 60.49 18.06
C SER A 658 -4.73 60.48 18.63
#